data_AF-A0A3A8P935-F1
#
_entry.id   AF-A0A3A8P935-F1
#
_cell.length_a   1.000
_cell.length_b   1.000
_cell.length_c   1.000
_cell.angle_alpha   90.00
_cell.angle_beta   90.00
_cell.angle_gamma   90.00
#
_symmetry.space_group_name_H-M   'P 1'
#
loop_
_entity.id
_entity.type
_entity.pdbx_description
1 polymer ?
#
loop_
_entity_poly.entity_id
_entity_poly.type
_entity_poly.pdbx_seq_one_letter_code
_entity_poly.pdbx_strand_id
1 'polypeptide(L)'
;MSAPAVNAPLELLLELVRAQEAGDAFHFRLEPQEYLLRRAQGSYARAALAWEPALLADLAELERPHPDRNVVQRLGERLRAFLEAVGWDAHARDILAAVQQERPVHLTFRFAAAELYALPWELLTLGTSGRTVAELPGVLVRYEWPASQDTPAPDTSRAGRILYAWSAAGGQVPAGAHLRELGAACEEGVYPFEPERDVLPHVSLESLKEALARSGEPVSVLHLLCHGGRRGQTYGLLWNASWEGGEPELVDGATLRQLLMPYARTLRLVVLCACQSGAGTTDNHLGSVAQALHRAGLPAVVASRLLLSVPGSVVLTRALYQSLLVAPASLEEAVGHARRQLALDTTALDHVSLQLYARAEHGSDTRPVALRPYRGLLPFRQEDRRFFFGREALQRELLQRVHEAMEDRRPRFQVLAGVSGSGKSSLALAGLPQELRAAGWEVRLLRPGQGHAETLQQVRQVPPERRQLLLVDPFEDLFTALEPDARRVLATDLWSLSRDTERRVVVLATLQVDFLGRCGDLVVDAGGTRLDAVVYSDAHRLFVSELQGEALRAAIEGPARKVGLGFEPGMVDRLLQDVGQEPGSLPLLQYALDQLWEEREGPLLTHRAYAALGGVAGALKRVANRLYASLSPGEQRQARRLLVELVDFQQGPAPGMRGRVRQRHLRPT
;
A
#
# COMPACT_ATOMS: atom_id res chain seq x y z
N MET A 1 26.04 -17.31 0.43
CA MET A 1 24.90 -18.07 -0.11
C MET A 1 23.76 -17.90 0.86
N SER A 2 22.81 -17.03 0.55
CA SER A 2 21.65 -16.73 1.39
C SER A 2 20.79 -17.99 1.54
N ALA A 3 20.30 -18.29 2.73
CA ALA A 3 19.32 -19.35 2.94
C ALA A 3 18.11 -19.07 2.02
N PRO A 4 17.57 -20.07 1.29
CA PRO A 4 16.41 -19.84 0.45
C PRO A 4 15.24 -19.40 1.33
N ALA A 5 14.59 -18.30 0.96
CA ALA A 5 13.36 -17.85 1.60
C ALA A 5 12.34 -18.99 1.55
N VAL A 6 11.75 -19.32 2.70
CA VAL A 6 10.90 -20.50 2.92
C VAL A 6 9.67 -20.58 1.99
N ASN A 7 9.38 -19.56 1.16
CA ASN A 7 8.25 -19.52 0.24
C ASN A 7 8.55 -18.77 -1.09
N ALA A 8 9.68 -19.00 -1.74
CA ALA A 8 9.87 -18.48 -3.11
C ALA A 8 8.83 -19.08 -4.07
N PRO A 9 8.20 -18.29 -4.96
CA PRO A 9 7.21 -18.81 -5.90
C PRO A 9 7.80 -19.89 -6.82
N LEU A 10 6.95 -20.78 -7.35
CA LEU A 10 7.29 -21.63 -8.49
C LEU A 10 7.20 -20.76 -9.75
N GLU A 11 8.34 -20.37 -10.30
CA GLU A 11 8.43 -19.61 -11.55
C GLU A 11 8.53 -20.57 -12.74
N LEU A 12 7.56 -20.48 -13.66
CA LEU A 12 7.53 -21.23 -14.91
C LEU A 12 7.53 -20.26 -16.09
N LEU A 13 8.43 -20.46 -17.05
CA LEU A 13 8.53 -19.64 -18.25
C LEU A 13 8.26 -20.51 -19.49
N LEU A 14 7.23 -20.14 -20.25
CA LEU A 14 6.93 -20.71 -21.57
C LEU A 14 7.31 -19.70 -22.65
N GLU A 15 8.35 -20.02 -23.41
CA GLU A 15 8.83 -19.22 -24.53
C GLU A 15 8.36 -19.80 -25.86
N LEU A 16 7.66 -19.00 -26.66
CA LEU A 16 7.17 -19.39 -27.98
C LEU A 16 7.53 -18.33 -29.01
N VAL A 17 8.04 -18.76 -30.15
CA VAL A 17 8.41 -17.88 -31.26
C VAL A 17 7.82 -18.42 -32.56
N ARG A 18 7.51 -17.54 -33.51
CA ARG A 18 7.07 -17.96 -34.85
C ARG A 18 8.22 -18.72 -35.53
N ALA A 19 7.93 -19.87 -36.15
CA ALA A 19 8.97 -20.67 -36.81
C ALA A 19 9.48 -20.04 -38.12
N GLN A 20 8.63 -19.26 -38.77
CA GLN A 20 8.98 -18.48 -39.95
C GLN A 20 9.30 -17.04 -39.54
N GLU A 21 10.43 -16.52 -40.04
CA GLU A 21 10.75 -15.10 -39.91
C GLU A 21 9.71 -14.28 -40.67
N ALA A 22 8.93 -13.50 -39.92
CA ALA A 22 8.17 -12.40 -40.47
C ALA A 22 9.01 -11.15 -40.29
N GLY A 23 9.16 -10.33 -41.35
CA GLY A 23 9.84 -9.04 -41.24
C GLY A 23 9.30 -8.15 -40.11
N ASP A 24 8.04 -8.34 -39.70
CA ASP A 24 7.45 -7.74 -38.50
C ASP A 24 6.84 -8.81 -37.55
N ALA A 25 7.45 -8.97 -36.37
CA ALA A 25 6.96 -9.86 -35.31
C ALA A 25 5.68 -9.33 -34.60
N PHE A 26 5.32 -8.06 -34.84
CA PHE A 26 4.18 -7.37 -34.23
C PHE A 26 2.90 -7.50 -35.05
N HIS A 27 3.02 -7.88 -36.33
CA HIS A 27 1.87 -8.12 -37.18
C HIS A 27 1.16 -9.42 -36.77
N PHE A 28 -0.12 -9.30 -36.43
CA PHE A 28 -0.99 -10.44 -36.15
C PHE A 28 -1.10 -11.30 -37.41
N ARG A 29 -0.82 -12.60 -37.30
CA ARG A 29 -1.03 -13.57 -38.39
C ARG A 29 -2.05 -14.60 -37.96
N LEU A 30 -3.29 -14.42 -38.43
CA LEU A 30 -4.41 -15.31 -38.17
C LEU A 30 -4.59 -16.31 -39.34
N GLU A 31 -3.50 -16.93 -39.75
CA GLU A 31 -3.45 -17.99 -40.77
C GLU A 31 -2.72 -19.20 -40.17
N PRO A 32 -2.80 -20.44 -40.72
CA PRO A 32 -2.06 -21.57 -40.16
C PRO A 32 -0.56 -21.26 -40.00
N GLN A 33 -0.05 -21.38 -38.78
CA GLN A 33 1.34 -21.06 -38.44
C GLN A 33 2.01 -22.21 -37.68
N GLU A 34 3.30 -22.40 -37.91
CA GLU A 34 4.18 -23.19 -37.05
C GLU A 34 4.89 -22.30 -36.03
N TYR A 35 4.99 -22.80 -34.80
CA TYR A 35 5.66 -22.15 -33.69
C TYR A 35 6.78 -23.05 -33.17
N LEU A 36 7.88 -22.42 -32.73
CA LEU A 36 8.95 -23.06 -32.00
C LEU A 36 8.76 -22.76 -30.52
N LEU A 37 8.53 -23.81 -29.74
CA LEU A 37 8.29 -23.74 -28.31
C LEU A 37 9.56 -24.20 -27.59
N ARG A 38 10.12 -23.37 -26.72
CA ARG A 38 11.35 -23.68 -25.99
C ARG A 38 11.06 -24.68 -24.88
N ARG A 39 11.80 -25.80 -24.85
CA ARG A 39 11.78 -26.77 -23.75
C ARG A 39 12.72 -26.32 -22.64
N ALA A 40 12.48 -26.81 -21.42
CA ALA A 40 13.34 -26.54 -20.25
C ALA A 40 14.83 -26.87 -20.49
N GLN A 41 15.14 -27.85 -21.34
CA GLN A 41 16.51 -28.26 -21.70
C GLN A 41 17.17 -27.36 -22.76
N GLY A 42 16.50 -26.31 -23.22
CA GLY A 42 17.00 -25.37 -24.23
C GLY A 42 16.74 -25.77 -25.69
N SER A 43 16.34 -27.02 -25.96
CA SER A 43 15.89 -27.46 -27.28
C SER A 43 14.51 -26.87 -27.64
N TYR A 44 14.18 -26.77 -28.93
CA TYR A 44 12.85 -26.33 -29.38
C TYR A 44 12.01 -27.50 -29.88
N ALA A 45 10.72 -27.47 -29.56
CA ALA A 45 9.70 -28.32 -30.16
C ALA A 45 8.88 -27.52 -31.19
N ARG A 46 8.44 -28.17 -32.25
CA ARG A 46 7.50 -27.57 -33.21
C ARG A 46 6.07 -27.90 -32.81
N ALA A 47 5.19 -26.91 -32.85
CA ALA A 47 3.76 -27.11 -32.78
C ALA A 47 3.07 -26.19 -33.79
N ALA A 48 2.03 -26.71 -34.45
CA ALA A 48 1.22 -25.93 -35.37
C ALA A 48 -0.06 -25.47 -34.67
N LEU A 49 -0.46 -24.23 -34.92
CA LEU A 49 -1.78 -23.72 -34.57
C LEU A 49 -2.46 -23.27 -35.86
N ALA A 50 -3.49 -24.02 -36.26
CA ALA A 50 -4.33 -23.66 -37.37
C ALA A 50 -5.34 -22.61 -36.88
N TRP A 51 -5.11 -21.33 -37.24
CA TRP A 51 -6.00 -20.19 -36.99
C TRP A 51 -7.27 -20.27 -37.86
N GLU A 52 -7.94 -21.41 -37.80
CA GLU A 52 -9.11 -21.74 -38.61
C GLU A 52 -10.34 -20.93 -38.18
N PRO A 53 -11.34 -20.78 -39.06
CA PRO A 53 -12.58 -20.07 -38.74
C PRO A 53 -13.27 -20.59 -37.46
N ALA A 54 -13.15 -21.88 -37.14
CA ALA A 54 -13.70 -22.45 -35.91
C ALA A 54 -13.02 -21.91 -34.65
N LEU A 55 -11.68 -21.74 -34.64
CA LEU A 55 -10.97 -21.14 -33.52
C LEU A 55 -11.33 -19.66 -33.38
N LEU A 56 -11.42 -18.93 -34.49
CA LEU A 56 -11.79 -17.52 -34.47
C LEU A 56 -13.23 -17.32 -33.97
N ALA A 57 -14.16 -18.21 -34.35
CA ALA A 57 -15.53 -18.21 -33.84
C ALA A 57 -15.58 -18.52 -32.34
N ASP A 58 -14.80 -19.49 -31.87
CA ASP A 58 -14.69 -19.81 -30.44
C ASP A 58 -14.14 -18.62 -29.63
N LEU A 59 -13.13 -17.91 -30.15
CA LEU A 59 -12.59 -16.70 -29.52
C LEU A 59 -13.61 -15.55 -29.49
N ALA A 60 -14.35 -15.34 -30.58
CA ALA A 60 -15.42 -14.34 -30.64
C ALA A 60 -16.58 -14.66 -29.68
N GLU A 61 -16.86 -15.93 -29.42
CA GLU A 61 -17.86 -16.33 -28.42
C GLU A 61 -17.50 -15.82 -27.03
N LEU A 62 -16.21 -15.75 -26.67
CA LEU A 62 -15.76 -15.28 -25.36
C LEU A 62 -16.05 -13.79 -25.12
N GLU A 63 -16.27 -13.00 -26.18
CA GLU A 63 -16.62 -11.59 -26.07
C GLU A 63 -18.11 -11.36 -25.73
N ARG A 64 -18.91 -12.43 -25.77
CA ARG A 64 -20.31 -12.36 -25.35
C ARG A 64 -20.39 -12.19 -23.83
N PRO A 65 -21.42 -11.48 -23.33
CA PRO A 65 -21.61 -11.32 -21.88
C PRO A 65 -21.73 -12.66 -21.13
N HIS A 66 -22.26 -13.70 -21.78
CA HIS A 66 -22.46 -15.04 -21.22
C HIS A 66 -21.98 -16.09 -22.24
N PRO A 67 -20.68 -16.38 -22.31
CA PRO A 67 -20.14 -17.31 -23.29
C PRO A 67 -20.53 -18.76 -22.97
N ASP A 68 -20.70 -19.59 -24.00
CA ASP A 68 -20.98 -21.03 -23.83
C ASP A 68 -19.81 -21.73 -23.12
N ARG A 69 -20.10 -22.38 -21.99
CA ARG A 69 -19.12 -23.14 -21.21
C ARG A 69 -18.43 -24.25 -22.01
N ASN A 70 -19.11 -24.85 -22.98
CA ASN A 70 -18.50 -25.85 -23.86
C ASN A 70 -17.43 -25.25 -24.77
N VAL A 71 -17.62 -24.00 -25.20
CA VAL A 71 -16.62 -23.25 -25.99
C VAL A 71 -15.42 -22.92 -25.12
N VAL A 72 -15.65 -22.45 -23.89
CA VAL A 72 -14.59 -22.19 -22.90
C VAL A 72 -13.73 -23.43 -22.65
N GLN A 73 -14.36 -24.58 -22.38
CA GLN A 73 -13.67 -25.84 -22.15
C GLN A 73 -12.87 -26.30 -23.39
N ARG A 74 -13.49 -26.24 -24.58
CA ARG A 74 -12.85 -26.64 -25.84
C ARG A 74 -11.64 -25.77 -26.16
N LEU A 75 -11.69 -24.47 -25.90
CA LEU A 75 -10.53 -23.58 -26.04
C LEU A 75 -9.41 -23.98 -25.09
N GLY A 76 -9.72 -24.24 -23.82
CA GLY A 76 -8.74 -24.69 -22.83
C GLY A 76 -8.06 -26.00 -23.18
N GLU A 77 -8.79 -26.96 -23.76
CA GLU A 77 -8.26 -28.24 -24.25
C GLU A 77 -7.40 -28.06 -25.51
N ARG A 78 -7.81 -27.19 -26.43
CA ARG A 78 -7.02 -26.86 -27.62
C ARG A 78 -5.69 -26.22 -27.24
N LEU A 79 -5.67 -25.30 -26.26
CA LEU A 79 -4.43 -24.70 -25.75
C LEU A 79 -3.54 -25.75 -25.08
N ARG A 80 -4.12 -26.71 -24.33
CA ARG A 80 -3.38 -27.83 -23.74
C ARG A 80 -2.71 -28.70 -24.81
N ALA A 81 -3.48 -29.10 -25.84
CA ALA A 81 -2.98 -29.89 -26.95
C ALA A 81 -1.84 -29.17 -27.70
N PHE A 82 -1.98 -27.86 -27.90
CA PHE A 82 -0.93 -27.05 -28.53
C PHE A 82 0.39 -27.07 -27.75
N LEU A 83 0.34 -27.15 -26.41
CA LEU A 83 1.53 -27.22 -25.55
C LEU A 83 2.01 -28.66 -25.23
N GLU A 84 1.36 -29.69 -25.75
CA GLU A 84 1.75 -31.09 -25.50
C GLU A 84 3.19 -31.36 -25.96
N ALA A 85 3.60 -30.76 -27.09
CA ALA A 85 4.94 -30.92 -27.67
C ALA A 85 6.09 -30.42 -26.76
N VAL A 86 5.80 -29.57 -25.78
CA VAL A 86 6.76 -29.11 -24.75
C VAL A 86 6.61 -29.79 -23.40
N GLY A 87 5.76 -30.81 -23.30
CA GLY A 87 5.58 -31.58 -22.07
C GLY A 87 4.78 -30.82 -21.02
N TRP A 88 3.73 -30.09 -21.44
CA TRP A 88 2.84 -29.34 -20.54
C TRP A 88 2.35 -30.17 -19.34
N ASP A 89 2.08 -31.46 -19.51
CA ASP A 89 1.63 -32.33 -18.41
C ASP A 89 2.62 -32.41 -17.24
N ALA A 90 3.93 -32.27 -17.49
CA ALA A 90 4.92 -32.18 -16.41
C ALA A 90 4.77 -30.87 -15.64
N HIS A 91 4.69 -29.73 -16.34
CA HIS A 91 4.43 -28.43 -15.73
C HIS A 91 3.10 -28.42 -14.97
N ALA A 92 2.03 -29.00 -15.54
CA ALA A 92 0.74 -29.10 -14.87
C ALA A 92 0.82 -29.87 -13.54
N ARG A 93 1.60 -30.95 -13.47
CA ARG A 93 1.85 -31.67 -12.21
C ARG A 93 2.60 -30.80 -11.20
N ASP A 94 3.63 -30.08 -11.62
CA ASP A 94 4.41 -29.21 -10.74
C ASP A 94 3.56 -28.05 -10.19
N ILE A 95 2.71 -27.45 -11.04
CA ILE A 95 1.74 -26.41 -10.64
C ILE A 95 0.79 -26.96 -9.56
N LEU A 96 0.19 -28.13 -9.80
CA LEU A 96 -0.75 -28.73 -8.86
C LEU A 96 -0.07 -29.08 -7.52
N ALA A 97 1.16 -29.59 -7.56
CA ALA A 97 1.94 -29.88 -6.36
C ALA A 97 2.27 -28.62 -5.57
N ALA A 98 2.66 -27.52 -6.24
CA ALA A 98 2.93 -26.24 -5.59
C ALA A 98 1.67 -25.65 -4.96
N VAL A 99 0.54 -25.69 -5.65
CA VAL A 99 -0.76 -25.22 -5.11
C VAL A 99 -1.20 -26.03 -3.89
N GLN A 100 -1.00 -27.35 -3.90
CA GLN A 100 -1.26 -28.19 -2.73
C GLN A 100 -0.39 -27.84 -1.51
N GLN A 101 0.79 -27.27 -1.75
CA GLN A 101 1.72 -26.80 -0.72
C GLN A 101 1.51 -25.34 -0.33
N GLU A 102 0.44 -24.69 -0.84
CA GLU A 102 0.19 -23.24 -0.69
C GLU A 102 1.35 -22.36 -1.19
N ARG A 103 2.19 -22.91 -2.08
CA ARG A 103 3.29 -22.19 -2.70
C ARG A 103 2.77 -21.39 -3.89
N PRO A 104 2.98 -20.06 -3.97
CA PRO A 104 2.56 -19.26 -5.12
C PRO A 104 3.20 -19.77 -6.41
N VAL A 105 2.48 -19.67 -7.53
CA VAL A 105 2.93 -20.12 -8.85
C VAL A 105 2.81 -18.98 -9.83
N HIS A 106 3.91 -18.66 -10.52
CA HIS A 106 3.97 -17.62 -11.54
C HIS A 106 4.23 -18.28 -12.90
N LEU A 107 3.21 -18.31 -13.75
CA LEU A 107 3.29 -18.82 -15.11
C LEU A 107 3.48 -17.65 -16.08
N THR A 108 4.69 -17.50 -16.59
CA THR A 108 5.05 -16.44 -17.52
C THR A 108 5.01 -16.96 -18.95
N PHE A 109 4.20 -16.33 -19.78
CA PHE A 109 4.16 -16.54 -21.22
C PHE A 109 4.94 -15.45 -21.93
N ARG A 110 5.99 -15.86 -22.65
CA ARG A 110 6.83 -14.97 -23.44
C ARG A 110 6.73 -15.32 -24.92
N PHE A 111 6.13 -14.43 -25.70
CA PHE A 111 5.90 -14.69 -27.12
C PHE A 111 6.62 -13.70 -28.03
N ALA A 112 7.41 -14.22 -28.98
CA ALA A 112 7.85 -13.48 -30.17
C ALA A 112 6.84 -13.65 -31.33
N ALA A 113 5.55 -13.57 -31.01
CA ALA A 113 4.44 -13.69 -31.94
C ALA A 113 3.22 -12.97 -31.34
N ALA A 114 2.81 -11.85 -31.95
CA ALA A 114 1.78 -10.97 -31.39
C ALA A 114 0.40 -11.65 -31.26
N GLU A 115 0.03 -12.49 -32.23
CA GLU A 115 -1.26 -13.19 -32.24
C GLU A 115 -1.44 -14.13 -31.04
N LEU A 116 -0.36 -14.70 -30.49
CA LEU A 116 -0.46 -15.62 -29.35
C LEU A 116 -0.94 -14.93 -28.06
N TYR A 117 -0.75 -13.62 -27.91
CA TYR A 117 -1.29 -12.88 -26.76
C TYR A 117 -2.82 -12.72 -26.79
N ALA A 118 -3.43 -12.90 -27.97
CA ALA A 118 -4.89 -12.90 -28.10
C ALA A 118 -5.53 -14.17 -27.52
N LEU A 119 -4.74 -15.25 -27.36
CA LEU A 119 -5.25 -16.50 -26.80
C LEU A 119 -5.43 -16.40 -25.28
N PRO A 120 -6.52 -16.97 -24.72
CA PRO A 120 -6.83 -16.92 -23.30
C PRO A 120 -6.08 -18.00 -22.52
N TRP A 121 -4.76 -17.82 -22.32
CA TRP A 121 -3.91 -18.80 -21.61
C TRP A 121 -4.32 -19.06 -20.17
N GLU A 122 -5.12 -18.18 -19.58
CA GLU A 122 -5.84 -18.40 -18.33
C GLU A 122 -6.73 -19.66 -18.35
N LEU A 123 -7.30 -20.01 -19.52
CA LEU A 123 -8.15 -21.20 -19.73
C LEU A 123 -7.36 -22.49 -19.93
N LEU A 124 -6.03 -22.45 -19.91
CA LEU A 124 -5.20 -23.61 -20.14
C LEU A 124 -5.54 -24.72 -19.14
N THR A 125 -5.92 -25.90 -19.64
CA THR A 125 -6.42 -27.00 -18.81
C THR A 125 -5.30 -27.81 -18.15
N LEU A 126 -5.57 -28.30 -16.95
CA LEU A 126 -4.64 -29.04 -16.10
C LEU A 126 -5.13 -30.48 -15.92
N GLY A 127 -4.33 -31.43 -16.39
CA GLY A 127 -4.62 -32.87 -16.28
C GLY A 127 -5.96 -33.26 -16.93
N THR A 128 -6.57 -34.34 -16.42
CA THR A 128 -7.83 -34.89 -16.93
C THR A 128 -9.08 -34.30 -16.27
N SER A 129 -8.94 -33.51 -15.20
CA SER A 129 -10.07 -32.92 -14.47
C SER A 129 -10.78 -31.78 -15.20
N GLY A 130 -10.21 -31.29 -16.30
CA GLY A 130 -10.75 -30.14 -17.06
C GLY A 130 -10.57 -28.77 -16.40
N ARG A 131 -10.15 -28.72 -15.13
CA ARG A 131 -9.83 -27.47 -14.42
C ARG A 131 -8.82 -26.61 -15.18
N THR A 132 -9.00 -25.30 -15.14
CA THR A 132 -8.12 -24.34 -15.80
C THR A 132 -7.11 -23.71 -14.85
N VAL A 133 -6.06 -23.11 -15.40
CA VAL A 133 -5.07 -22.33 -14.63
C VAL A 133 -5.73 -21.20 -13.84
N ALA A 134 -6.73 -20.51 -14.41
CA ALA A 134 -7.43 -19.40 -13.76
C ALA A 134 -8.25 -19.80 -12.52
N GLU A 135 -8.66 -21.06 -12.44
CA GLU A 135 -9.43 -21.61 -11.30
C GLU A 135 -8.54 -22.05 -10.13
N LEU A 136 -7.21 -22.02 -10.29
CA LEU A 136 -6.30 -22.40 -9.23
C LEU A 136 -5.99 -21.22 -8.31
N PRO A 137 -6.16 -21.37 -6.98
CA PRO A 137 -5.71 -20.35 -6.05
C PRO A 137 -4.18 -20.25 -6.07
N GLY A 138 -3.67 -19.02 -6.00
CA GLY A 138 -2.22 -18.77 -5.93
C GLY A 138 -1.48 -18.91 -7.26
N VAL A 139 -2.16 -19.13 -8.38
CA VAL A 139 -1.55 -19.16 -9.71
C VAL A 139 -1.78 -17.83 -10.44
N LEU A 140 -0.70 -17.17 -10.83
CA LEU A 140 -0.70 -15.94 -11.61
C LEU A 140 -0.21 -16.22 -13.03
N VAL A 141 -0.93 -15.69 -14.02
CA VAL A 141 -0.49 -15.69 -15.42
C VAL A 141 0.08 -14.32 -15.75
N ARG A 142 1.34 -14.29 -16.19
CA ARG A 142 2.08 -13.08 -16.58
C ARG A 142 2.44 -13.16 -18.07
N TYR A 143 2.38 -12.02 -18.75
CA TYR A 143 2.77 -11.88 -20.14
C TYR A 143 4.03 -11.02 -20.25
N GLU A 144 4.94 -11.43 -21.12
CA GLU A 144 6.21 -10.72 -21.32
C GLU A 144 6.57 -10.68 -22.80
N TRP A 145 6.91 -9.51 -23.32
CA TRP A 145 7.44 -9.40 -24.68
C TRP A 145 8.96 -9.62 -24.69
N PRO A 146 9.53 -10.45 -25.59
CA PRO A 146 10.97 -10.66 -25.67
C PRO A 146 11.74 -9.36 -25.94
N ALA A 147 12.87 -9.18 -25.25
CA ALA A 147 13.76 -8.01 -25.39
C ALA A 147 13.12 -6.64 -25.03
N SER A 148 12.02 -6.61 -24.26
CA SER A 148 11.59 -5.38 -23.60
C SER A 148 12.61 -5.01 -22.50
N GLN A 149 13.10 -3.78 -22.47
CA GLN A 149 14.04 -3.29 -21.44
C GLN A 149 13.46 -2.07 -20.72
N ASP A 150 13.76 -1.90 -19.43
CA ASP A 150 13.45 -0.65 -18.70
C ASP A 150 14.29 0.48 -19.29
N THR A 151 13.75 1.23 -20.24
CA THR A 151 14.46 2.35 -20.86
C THR A 151 13.66 3.63 -20.70
N PRO A 152 13.96 4.46 -19.67
CA PRO A 152 14.97 4.27 -18.62
C PRO A 152 14.44 3.46 -17.42
N ALA A 153 15.34 2.94 -16.57
CA ALA A 153 14.98 2.30 -15.30
C ALA A 153 14.08 3.20 -14.43
N PRO A 154 12.99 2.67 -13.84
CA PRO A 154 12.12 3.46 -12.99
C PRO A 154 12.85 3.92 -11.73
N ASP A 155 12.76 5.21 -11.41
CA ASP A 155 13.16 5.73 -10.11
C ASP A 155 12.11 5.27 -9.10
N THR A 156 12.48 4.26 -8.32
CA THR A 156 11.64 3.68 -7.27
C THR A 156 11.80 4.38 -5.93
N SER A 157 12.73 5.33 -5.79
CA SER A 157 13.00 6.03 -4.52
C SER A 157 11.87 7.02 -4.16
N ARG A 158 11.34 7.74 -5.15
CA ARG A 158 10.32 8.78 -4.94
C ARG A 158 8.94 8.19 -4.70
N ALA A 159 8.21 8.78 -3.75
CA ALA A 159 6.75 8.64 -3.73
C ALA A 159 6.18 9.29 -5.00
N GLY A 160 5.27 8.59 -5.67
CA GLY A 160 4.49 9.17 -6.76
C GLY A 160 3.01 9.15 -6.40
N ARG A 161 2.18 9.78 -7.23
CA ARG A 161 0.72 9.80 -7.10
C ARG A 161 0.03 8.80 -8.03
N ILE A 162 -1.25 8.56 -7.78
CA ILE A 162 -2.14 7.80 -8.66
C ILE A 162 -2.95 8.81 -9.48
N LEU A 163 -2.87 8.75 -10.81
CA LEU A 163 -3.72 9.55 -11.71
C LEU A 163 -4.85 8.66 -12.23
N TYR A 164 -6.09 9.01 -11.91
CA TYR A 164 -7.30 8.36 -12.41
C TYR A 164 -7.89 9.18 -13.56
N ALA A 165 -7.76 8.67 -14.78
CA ALA A 165 -8.29 9.28 -15.99
C ALA A 165 -9.42 8.43 -16.57
N TRP A 166 -10.46 9.08 -17.10
CA TRP A 166 -11.55 8.37 -17.75
C TRP A 166 -12.15 9.12 -18.93
N SER A 167 -12.70 8.39 -19.90
CA SER A 167 -13.45 8.96 -21.02
C SER A 167 -14.77 8.22 -21.24
N ALA A 168 -15.82 9.00 -21.51
CA ALA A 168 -17.13 8.50 -21.91
C ALA A 168 -17.40 8.69 -23.41
N ALA A 169 -16.36 8.91 -24.23
CA ALA A 169 -16.50 9.17 -25.66
C ALA A 169 -17.11 7.98 -26.43
N GLY A 170 -16.85 6.75 -25.98
CA GLY A 170 -17.48 5.53 -26.51
C GLY A 170 -18.79 5.11 -25.81
N GLY A 171 -19.37 5.96 -24.95
CA GLY A 171 -20.54 5.65 -24.12
C GLY A 171 -20.30 5.84 -22.63
N GLN A 172 -21.34 5.63 -21.82
CA GLN A 172 -21.23 5.79 -20.37
C GLN A 172 -20.32 4.73 -19.74
N VAL A 173 -19.40 5.19 -18.89
CA VAL A 173 -18.50 4.38 -18.08
C VAL A 173 -18.81 4.54 -16.58
N PRO A 174 -18.55 3.54 -15.72
CA PRO A 174 -18.84 3.59 -14.29
C PRO A 174 -17.85 4.47 -13.49
N ALA A 175 -17.52 5.67 -13.99
CA ALA A 175 -16.42 6.47 -13.47
C ALA A 175 -16.58 6.86 -12.00
N GLY A 176 -17.81 7.19 -11.57
CA GLY A 176 -18.11 7.52 -10.18
C GLY A 176 -18.00 6.33 -9.23
N ALA A 177 -18.26 5.10 -9.70
CA ALA A 177 -18.08 3.91 -8.88
C ALA A 177 -16.59 3.60 -8.68
N HIS A 178 -15.80 3.66 -9.75
CA HIS A 178 -14.34 3.49 -9.68
C HIS A 178 -13.69 4.53 -8.76
N LEU A 179 -14.09 5.80 -8.86
CA LEU A 179 -13.59 6.87 -7.99
C LEU A 179 -13.88 6.61 -6.51
N ARG A 180 -15.07 6.09 -6.18
CA ARG A 180 -15.41 5.74 -4.79
C ARG A 180 -14.52 4.61 -4.26
N GLU A 181 -14.32 3.55 -5.04
CA GLU A 181 -13.50 2.41 -4.61
C GLU A 181 -12.01 2.80 -4.47
N LEU A 182 -11.46 3.56 -5.43
CA LEU A 182 -10.10 4.08 -5.35
C LEU A 182 -9.94 5.06 -4.16
N GLY A 183 -10.88 6.01 -4.00
CA GLY A 183 -10.85 6.97 -2.91
C GLY A 183 -10.91 6.32 -1.54
N ALA A 184 -11.79 5.33 -1.36
CA ALA A 184 -11.88 4.55 -0.12
C ALA A 184 -10.58 3.79 0.19
N ALA A 185 -9.96 3.16 -0.82
CA ALA A 185 -8.67 2.48 -0.64
C ALA A 185 -7.53 3.46 -0.32
N CYS A 186 -7.52 4.66 -0.89
CA CYS A 186 -6.58 5.71 -0.56
C CYS A 186 -6.77 6.22 0.87
N GLU A 187 -8.00 6.48 1.30
CA GLU A 187 -8.31 6.93 2.66
C GLU A 187 -7.91 5.87 3.71
N GLU A 188 -8.35 4.62 3.52
CA GLU A 188 -8.02 3.51 4.42
C GLU A 188 -6.51 3.19 4.43
N GLY A 189 -5.88 3.27 3.25
CA GLY A 189 -4.45 3.09 3.07
C GLY A 189 -3.59 4.28 3.50
N VAL A 190 -4.19 5.43 3.85
CA VAL A 190 -3.49 6.68 4.18
C VAL A 190 -2.58 7.14 3.04
N TYR A 191 -3.07 6.99 1.82
CA TYR A 191 -2.38 7.36 0.61
C TYR A 191 -2.93 8.70 0.10
N PRO A 192 -2.07 9.71 -0.14
CA PRO A 192 -2.51 11.01 -0.66
C PRO A 192 -3.25 10.86 -1.99
N PHE A 193 -4.50 11.34 -2.04
CA PHE A 193 -5.31 11.37 -3.25
C PHE A 193 -6.25 12.57 -3.20
N GLU A 194 -6.01 13.55 -4.06
CA GLU A 194 -6.76 14.80 -4.12
C GLU A 194 -7.59 14.80 -5.40
N PRO A 195 -8.94 14.64 -5.35
CA PRO A 195 -9.74 14.48 -6.56
C PRO A 195 -9.58 15.61 -7.58
N GLU A 196 -9.39 16.85 -7.14
CA GLU A 196 -9.18 18.02 -8.02
C GLU A 196 -7.88 17.95 -8.85
N ARG A 197 -6.90 17.21 -8.35
CA ARG A 197 -5.56 17.07 -8.93
C ARG A 197 -5.34 15.71 -9.60
N ASP A 198 -5.93 14.67 -9.02
CA ASP A 198 -5.64 13.27 -9.30
C ASP A 198 -6.75 12.58 -10.11
N VAL A 199 -7.85 13.29 -10.40
CA VAL A 199 -8.92 12.83 -11.31
C VAL A 199 -8.93 13.67 -12.58
N LEU A 200 -8.87 13.00 -13.73
CA LEU A 200 -8.94 13.60 -15.04
C LEU A 200 -10.18 13.09 -15.80
N PRO A 201 -11.32 13.80 -15.72
CA PRO A 201 -12.52 13.46 -16.46
C PRO A 201 -12.37 13.80 -17.95
N HIS A 202 -13.10 13.11 -18.81
CA HIS A 202 -13.11 13.34 -20.26
C HIS A 202 -11.71 13.42 -20.87
N VAL A 203 -10.86 12.43 -20.56
CA VAL A 203 -9.45 12.44 -20.96
C VAL A 203 -9.28 12.63 -22.47
N SER A 204 -8.33 13.49 -22.84
CA SER A 204 -7.82 13.73 -24.19
C SER A 204 -6.29 13.62 -24.19
N LEU A 205 -5.68 13.55 -25.36
CA LEU A 205 -4.21 13.54 -25.46
C LEU A 205 -3.57 14.77 -24.81
N GLU A 206 -4.16 15.94 -25.02
CA GLU A 206 -3.69 17.21 -24.46
C GLU A 206 -3.83 17.24 -22.93
N SER A 207 -5.02 16.90 -22.42
CA SER A 207 -5.28 16.99 -20.98
C SER A 207 -4.46 15.98 -20.18
N LEU A 208 -4.22 14.78 -20.73
CA LEU A 208 -3.32 13.81 -20.12
C LEU A 208 -1.86 14.28 -20.15
N LYS A 209 -1.41 14.89 -21.26
CA LYS A 209 -0.06 15.46 -21.36
C LYS A 209 0.17 16.53 -20.29
N GLU A 210 -0.79 17.43 -20.13
CA GLU A 210 -0.74 18.48 -19.12
C GLU A 210 -0.73 17.91 -17.70
N ALA A 211 -1.62 16.95 -17.42
CA ALA A 211 -1.71 16.31 -16.10
C ALA A 211 -0.41 15.60 -15.71
N LEU A 212 0.25 14.93 -16.66
CA LEU A 212 1.55 14.27 -16.44
C LEU A 212 2.70 15.28 -16.29
N ALA A 213 2.62 16.43 -16.97
CA ALA A 213 3.65 17.47 -16.93
C ALA A 213 3.61 18.34 -15.67
N ARG A 214 2.50 18.37 -14.92
CA ARG A 214 2.37 19.16 -13.68
C ARG A 214 3.50 18.81 -12.69
N SER A 215 4.27 19.82 -12.30
CA SER A 215 5.41 19.69 -11.37
C SER A 215 4.95 19.51 -9.92
N GLY A 216 5.70 18.75 -9.13
CA GLY A 216 5.50 18.60 -7.68
C GLY A 216 5.70 17.16 -7.22
N GLU A 217 4.79 16.28 -7.66
CA GLU A 217 4.82 14.84 -7.38
C GLU A 217 4.54 14.07 -8.68
N PRO A 218 5.46 13.19 -9.12
CA PRO A 218 5.28 12.51 -10.39
C PRO A 218 4.18 11.44 -10.31
N VAL A 219 3.55 11.16 -11.45
CA VAL A 219 2.57 10.06 -11.55
C VAL A 219 3.32 8.73 -11.59
N SER A 220 3.00 7.85 -10.64
CA SER A 220 3.54 6.50 -10.55
C SER A 220 2.59 5.42 -11.05
N VAL A 221 1.28 5.68 -10.93
CA VAL A 221 0.23 4.81 -11.44
C VAL A 221 -0.73 5.63 -12.29
N LEU A 222 -0.97 5.18 -13.52
CA LEU A 222 -2.00 5.74 -14.39
C LEU A 222 -3.13 4.72 -14.55
N HIS A 223 -4.32 5.04 -14.05
CA HIS A 223 -5.52 4.24 -14.26
C HIS A 223 -6.39 4.88 -15.32
N LEU A 224 -6.67 4.15 -16.40
CA LEU A 224 -7.46 4.62 -17.54
C LEU A 224 -8.74 3.80 -17.65
N LEU A 225 -9.89 4.47 -17.49
CA LEU A 225 -11.21 3.91 -17.70
C LEU A 225 -11.85 4.47 -18.99
N CYS A 226 -12.00 3.65 -20.02
CA CYS A 226 -12.59 4.10 -21.30
C CYS A 226 -13.21 2.93 -22.06
N HIS A 227 -13.65 3.15 -23.30
CA HIS A 227 -14.03 2.07 -24.21
C HIS A 227 -12.90 1.82 -25.22
N GLY A 228 -12.80 0.58 -25.70
CA GLY A 228 -11.97 0.25 -26.87
C GLY A 228 -12.70 0.59 -28.18
N GLY A 229 -11.95 0.74 -29.26
CA GLY A 229 -12.51 0.93 -30.59
C GLY A 229 -11.54 0.48 -31.69
N ARG A 230 -12.03 0.51 -32.94
CA ARG A 230 -11.26 0.15 -34.13
C ARG A 230 -11.46 1.15 -35.26
N ARG A 231 -10.38 1.44 -35.98
CA ARG A 231 -10.40 2.18 -37.25
C ARG A 231 -9.56 1.42 -38.29
N GLY A 232 -10.20 0.83 -39.28
CA GLY A 232 -9.53 -0.06 -40.23
C GLY A 232 -8.97 -1.30 -39.54
N GLN A 233 -7.64 -1.49 -39.59
CA GLN A 233 -6.93 -2.59 -38.91
C GLN A 233 -6.32 -2.16 -37.56
N THR A 234 -6.46 -0.89 -37.18
CA THR A 234 -5.87 -0.34 -35.95
C THR A 234 -6.87 -0.34 -34.82
N TYR A 235 -6.43 -0.81 -33.66
CA TYR A 235 -7.19 -0.84 -32.40
C TYR A 235 -6.65 0.20 -31.42
N GLY A 236 -7.54 0.75 -30.61
CA GLY A 236 -7.16 1.80 -29.65
C GLY A 236 -8.24 2.07 -28.61
N LEU A 237 -8.02 3.12 -27.85
CA LEU A 237 -8.91 3.64 -26.81
C LEU A 237 -9.72 4.81 -27.37
N LEU A 238 -11.02 4.83 -27.13
CA LEU A 238 -11.91 5.93 -27.53
C LEU A 238 -11.88 7.03 -26.47
N TRP A 239 -11.25 8.15 -26.81
CA TRP A 239 -11.05 9.30 -25.93
C TRP A 239 -11.82 10.52 -26.42
N ASN A 240 -11.94 11.52 -25.55
CA ASN A 240 -12.49 12.81 -25.94
C ASN A 240 -11.46 13.56 -26.80
N ALA A 241 -11.89 14.20 -27.89
CA ALA A 241 -11.02 15.07 -28.68
C ALA A 241 -10.48 16.26 -27.86
N SER A 242 -11.33 16.82 -27.00
CA SER A 242 -10.96 17.91 -26.09
C SER A 242 -11.79 17.87 -24.81
N TRP A 243 -11.41 18.68 -23.82
CA TRP A 243 -12.19 18.87 -22.60
C TRP A 243 -13.57 19.52 -22.87
N GLU A 244 -13.71 20.27 -23.97
CA GLU A 244 -14.96 20.93 -24.41
C GLU A 244 -15.88 19.98 -25.19
N GLY A 245 -15.42 18.76 -25.51
CA GLY A 245 -16.13 17.78 -26.32
C GLY A 245 -15.59 17.67 -27.75
N GLY A 246 -16.36 17.02 -28.62
CA GLY A 246 -15.97 16.72 -30.01
C GLY A 246 -16.15 15.25 -30.37
N GLU A 247 -15.92 14.92 -31.63
CA GLU A 247 -15.93 13.53 -32.11
C GLU A 247 -14.90 12.69 -31.34
N PRO A 248 -15.23 11.44 -30.93
CA PRO A 248 -14.28 10.57 -30.25
C PRO A 248 -12.99 10.38 -31.06
N GLU A 249 -11.85 10.53 -30.39
CA GLU A 249 -10.55 10.24 -30.97
C GLU A 249 -10.13 8.81 -30.63
N LEU A 250 -9.67 8.05 -31.62
CA LEU A 250 -9.10 6.71 -31.40
C LEU A 250 -7.60 6.83 -31.11
N VAL A 251 -7.22 6.60 -29.86
CA VAL A 251 -5.83 6.61 -29.40
C VAL A 251 -5.26 5.20 -29.43
N ASP A 252 -4.38 4.93 -30.39
CA ASP A 252 -3.73 3.62 -30.51
C ASP A 252 -2.53 3.47 -29.55
N GLY A 253 -1.99 2.25 -29.46
CA GLY A 253 -0.85 1.95 -28.59
C GLY A 253 0.43 2.72 -28.95
N ALA A 254 0.63 3.06 -30.22
CA ALA A 254 1.81 3.80 -30.67
C ALA A 254 1.75 5.27 -30.20
N THR A 255 0.58 5.89 -30.32
CA THR A 255 0.28 7.24 -29.87
C THR A 255 0.39 7.34 -28.36
N LEU A 256 -0.25 6.43 -27.63
CA LEU A 256 -0.21 6.40 -26.17
C LEU A 256 1.23 6.19 -25.66
N ARG A 257 1.99 5.30 -26.30
CA ARG A 257 3.41 5.12 -26.01
C ARG A 257 4.18 6.44 -26.15
N GLN A 258 4.02 7.15 -27.26
CA GLN A 258 4.73 8.39 -27.51
C GLN A 258 4.43 9.45 -26.44
N LEU A 259 3.18 9.48 -25.97
CA LEU A 259 2.76 10.37 -24.89
C LEU A 259 3.39 10.01 -23.53
N LEU A 260 3.48 8.72 -23.20
CA LEU A 260 3.94 8.24 -21.89
C LEU A 260 5.47 8.09 -21.78
N MET A 261 6.19 7.93 -22.89
CA MET A 261 7.64 7.70 -22.92
C MET A 261 8.46 8.75 -22.12
N PRO A 262 8.16 10.06 -22.16
CA PRO A 262 8.87 11.04 -21.34
C PRO A 262 8.79 10.80 -19.83
N TYR A 263 7.78 10.05 -19.37
CA TYR A 263 7.48 9.77 -17.98
C TYR A 263 7.81 8.33 -17.55
N ALA A 264 8.46 7.54 -18.41
CA ALA A 264 8.76 6.12 -18.15
C ALA A 264 9.63 5.90 -16.89
N ARG A 265 10.40 6.90 -16.44
CA ARG A 265 11.16 6.83 -15.17
C ARG A 265 10.27 6.85 -13.93
N THR A 266 9.12 7.50 -14.01
CA THR A 266 8.26 7.69 -12.84
C THR A 266 7.03 6.82 -12.90
N LEU A 267 6.51 6.55 -14.09
CA LEU A 267 5.35 5.72 -14.32
C LEU A 267 5.73 4.23 -14.21
N ARG A 268 5.22 3.58 -13.18
CA ARG A 268 5.55 2.18 -12.83
C ARG A 268 4.43 1.21 -13.18
N LEU A 269 3.19 1.68 -13.20
CA LEU A 269 2.02 0.89 -13.54
C LEU A 269 1.05 1.69 -14.41
N VAL A 270 0.58 1.07 -15.48
CA VAL A 270 -0.62 1.50 -16.21
C VAL A 270 -1.72 0.46 -16.04
N VAL A 271 -2.89 0.88 -15.59
CA VAL A 271 -4.09 0.04 -15.52
C VAL A 271 -5.03 0.47 -16.65
N LEU A 272 -5.17 -0.38 -17.67
CA LEU A 272 -6.08 -0.19 -18.80
C LEU A 272 -7.37 -0.95 -18.52
N CYS A 273 -8.39 -0.23 -18.07
CA CYS A 273 -9.70 -0.80 -17.81
C CYS A 273 -10.67 -0.36 -18.91
N ALA A 274 -11.04 -1.27 -19.81
CA ALA A 274 -12.13 -0.99 -20.75
C ALA A 274 -13.34 -1.90 -20.54
N CYS A 275 -14.51 -1.27 -20.50
CA CYS A 275 -15.77 -1.92 -20.13
C CYS A 275 -16.63 -2.19 -21.36
N GLN A 276 -17.47 -3.22 -21.27
CA GLN A 276 -18.52 -3.47 -22.25
C GLN A 276 -19.71 -2.54 -21.95
N SER A 277 -19.99 -1.57 -22.82
CA SER A 277 -21.29 -0.90 -22.87
C SER A 277 -22.18 -1.67 -23.83
N GLY A 278 -23.47 -1.81 -23.53
CA GLY A 278 -24.42 -2.59 -24.34
C GLY A 278 -24.74 -2.00 -25.73
N ALA A 279 -23.92 -1.08 -26.25
CA ALA A 279 -24.15 -0.35 -27.49
C ALA A 279 -22.88 -0.32 -28.37
N GLY A 280 -22.76 -1.25 -29.32
CA GLY A 280 -21.79 -1.17 -30.42
C GLY A 280 -20.85 -2.38 -30.57
N THR A 281 -20.23 -2.48 -31.76
CA THR A 281 -19.40 -3.60 -32.23
C THR A 281 -18.25 -3.92 -31.28
N THR A 282 -18.20 -5.15 -30.80
CA THR A 282 -17.36 -5.62 -29.69
C THR A 282 -15.96 -6.08 -30.10
N ASP A 283 -15.32 -5.50 -31.12
CA ASP A 283 -13.97 -5.96 -31.51
C ASP A 283 -12.92 -5.44 -30.49
N ASN A 284 -12.58 -6.24 -29.46
CA ASN A 284 -11.68 -5.81 -28.39
C ASN A 284 -10.30 -6.48 -28.47
N HIS A 285 -9.33 -5.75 -29.01
CA HIS A 285 -7.90 -6.09 -28.90
C HIS A 285 -7.12 -5.08 -28.03
N LEU A 286 -7.62 -4.71 -26.85
CA LEU A 286 -6.85 -3.95 -25.83
C LEU A 286 -5.49 -4.56 -25.52
N GLY A 287 -5.35 -5.89 -25.69
CA GLY A 287 -4.06 -6.56 -25.63
C GLY A 287 -2.99 -5.91 -26.52
N SER A 288 -3.36 -5.35 -27.68
CA SER A 288 -2.43 -4.64 -28.57
C SER A 288 -1.88 -3.34 -27.96
N VAL A 289 -2.72 -2.57 -27.25
CA VAL A 289 -2.31 -1.35 -26.54
C VAL A 289 -1.41 -1.72 -25.34
N ALA A 290 -1.83 -2.70 -24.54
CA ALA A 290 -1.05 -3.16 -23.40
C ALA A 290 0.34 -3.71 -23.82
N GLN A 291 0.39 -4.48 -24.91
CA GLN A 291 1.64 -4.94 -25.52
C GLN A 291 2.51 -3.78 -25.98
N ALA A 292 1.94 -2.79 -26.67
CA ALA A 292 2.69 -1.62 -27.15
C ALA A 292 3.32 -0.83 -25.99
N LEU A 293 2.59 -0.68 -24.88
CA LEU A 293 3.06 -0.04 -23.66
C LEU A 293 4.17 -0.84 -22.98
N HIS A 294 3.98 -2.15 -22.78
CA HIS A 294 5.00 -3.00 -22.18
C HIS A 294 6.30 -3.04 -23.02
N ARG A 295 6.18 -3.11 -24.35
CA ARG A 295 7.32 -3.03 -25.29
C ARG A 295 8.07 -1.71 -25.23
N ALA A 296 7.38 -0.63 -24.88
CA ALA A 296 7.99 0.68 -24.73
C ALA A 296 8.89 0.80 -23.48
N GLY A 297 8.93 -0.24 -22.66
CA GLY A 297 9.75 -0.29 -21.46
C GLY A 297 8.99 0.04 -20.18
N LEU A 298 7.66 0.25 -20.23
CA LEU A 298 6.86 0.43 -19.02
C LEU A 298 6.95 -0.83 -18.13
N PRO A 299 7.24 -0.67 -16.82
CA PRO A 299 7.52 -1.82 -15.95
C PRO A 299 6.36 -2.80 -15.84
N ALA A 300 5.15 -2.29 -15.64
CA ALA A 300 3.96 -3.12 -15.54
C ALA A 300 2.74 -2.49 -16.23
N VAL A 301 1.94 -3.32 -16.89
CA VAL A 301 0.64 -2.95 -17.45
C VAL A 301 -0.38 -4.01 -17.04
N VAL A 302 -1.44 -3.58 -16.36
CA VAL A 302 -2.62 -4.42 -16.10
C VAL A 302 -3.67 -4.03 -17.13
N ALA A 303 -4.20 -5.00 -17.87
CA ALA A 303 -5.18 -4.73 -18.91
C ALA A 303 -6.18 -5.87 -19.01
N SER A 304 -7.40 -5.58 -19.47
CA SER A 304 -8.37 -6.62 -19.80
C SER A 304 -8.21 -7.06 -21.27
N ARG A 305 -8.09 -8.36 -21.52
CA ARG A 305 -8.07 -8.93 -22.88
C ARG A 305 -9.42 -8.76 -23.55
N LEU A 306 -10.46 -9.21 -22.86
CA LEU A 306 -11.87 -9.08 -23.22
C LEU A 306 -12.44 -7.84 -22.51
N LEU A 307 -13.58 -7.34 -22.98
CA LEU A 307 -14.23 -6.22 -22.29
C LEU A 307 -14.71 -6.70 -20.92
N LEU A 308 -14.38 -5.95 -19.86
CA LEU A 308 -14.90 -6.28 -18.54
C LEU A 308 -16.38 -5.91 -18.47
N SER A 309 -17.15 -6.72 -17.74
CA SER A 309 -18.48 -6.28 -17.32
C SER A 309 -18.38 -4.99 -16.49
N VAL A 310 -19.43 -4.17 -16.50
CA VAL A 310 -19.45 -2.95 -15.67
C VAL A 310 -19.23 -3.28 -14.18
N PRO A 311 -19.92 -4.27 -13.57
CA PRO A 311 -19.62 -4.70 -12.20
C PRO A 311 -18.20 -5.22 -12.02
N GLY A 312 -17.70 -6.04 -12.95
CA GLY A 312 -16.35 -6.59 -12.92
C GLY A 312 -15.26 -5.50 -12.93
N SER A 313 -15.43 -4.45 -13.73
CA SER A 313 -14.51 -3.31 -13.74
C SER A 313 -14.40 -2.62 -12.37
N VAL A 314 -15.52 -2.50 -11.64
CA VAL A 314 -15.56 -1.90 -10.30
C VAL A 314 -14.91 -2.84 -9.28
N VAL A 315 -15.18 -4.14 -9.38
CA VAL A 315 -14.55 -5.18 -8.54
C VAL A 315 -13.03 -5.21 -8.73
N LEU A 316 -12.55 -5.12 -9.98
CA LEU A 316 -11.13 -5.00 -10.29
C LEU A 316 -10.50 -3.80 -9.57
N THR A 317 -11.09 -2.61 -9.73
CA THR A 317 -10.58 -1.38 -9.10
C THR A 317 -10.52 -1.50 -7.58
N ARG A 318 -11.60 -1.94 -6.94
CA ARG A 318 -11.63 -2.17 -5.49
C ARG A 318 -10.55 -3.16 -5.05
N ALA A 319 -10.53 -4.35 -5.65
CA ALA A 319 -9.66 -5.44 -5.24
C ALA A 319 -8.18 -5.10 -5.43
N LEU A 320 -7.84 -4.45 -6.55
CA LEU A 320 -6.48 -4.04 -6.87
C LEU A 320 -5.97 -3.00 -5.87
N TYR A 321 -6.71 -1.92 -5.63
CA TYR A 321 -6.22 -0.84 -4.77
C TYR A 321 -6.32 -1.13 -3.28
N GLN A 322 -7.31 -1.90 -2.83
CA GLN A 322 -7.30 -2.42 -1.45
C GLN A 322 -6.05 -3.28 -1.20
N SER A 323 -5.69 -4.14 -2.14
CA SER A 323 -4.48 -4.97 -2.01
C SER A 323 -3.21 -4.12 -2.01
N LEU A 324 -3.07 -3.16 -2.93
CA LEU A 324 -1.86 -2.34 -3.06
C LEU A 324 -1.68 -1.33 -1.92
N LEU A 325 -2.75 -0.69 -1.44
CA LEU A 325 -2.67 0.45 -0.51
C LEU A 325 -2.94 0.07 0.94
N VAL A 326 -3.90 -0.84 1.18
CA VAL A 326 -4.33 -1.23 2.52
C VAL A 326 -3.56 -2.45 3.01
N ALA A 327 -3.43 -3.49 2.18
CA ALA A 327 -2.76 -4.75 2.52
C ALA A 327 -1.23 -4.76 2.32
N PRO A 328 -0.64 -3.60 1.98
CA PRO A 328 0.49 -3.47 1.04
C PRO A 328 0.97 -4.79 0.41
N ALA A 329 0.21 -5.30 -0.54
CA ALA A 329 0.58 -6.46 -1.34
C ALA A 329 1.47 -6.06 -2.52
N SER A 330 2.15 -7.04 -3.11
CA SER A 330 2.75 -6.90 -4.45
C SER A 330 1.67 -6.72 -5.53
N LEU A 331 2.06 -6.23 -6.70
CA LEU A 331 1.14 -6.18 -7.85
C LEU A 331 0.67 -7.57 -8.26
N GLU A 332 1.56 -8.56 -8.19
CA GLU A 332 1.29 -9.96 -8.47
C GLU A 332 0.19 -10.52 -7.55
N GLU A 333 0.32 -10.31 -6.24
CA GLU A 333 -0.70 -10.67 -5.26
C GLU A 333 -2.01 -9.91 -5.46
N ALA A 334 -1.93 -8.62 -5.80
CA ALA A 334 -3.10 -7.77 -6.04
C ALA A 334 -3.90 -8.20 -7.28
N VAL A 335 -3.22 -8.51 -8.39
CA VAL A 335 -3.85 -9.07 -9.60
C VAL A 335 -4.43 -10.45 -9.30
N GLY A 336 -3.69 -11.30 -8.57
CA GLY A 336 -4.20 -12.61 -8.13
C GLY A 336 -5.45 -12.49 -7.25
N HIS A 337 -5.49 -11.52 -6.33
CA HIS A 337 -6.67 -11.24 -5.52
C HIS A 337 -7.83 -10.71 -6.36
N ALA A 338 -7.59 -9.78 -7.28
CA ALA A 338 -8.60 -9.27 -8.19
C ALA A 338 -9.23 -10.39 -9.04
N ARG A 339 -8.43 -11.30 -9.62
CA ARG A 339 -8.95 -12.47 -10.35
C ARG A 339 -9.84 -13.34 -9.47
N ARG A 340 -9.45 -13.61 -8.22
CA ARG A 340 -10.28 -14.39 -7.27
C ARG A 340 -11.61 -13.71 -6.97
N GLN A 341 -11.61 -12.39 -6.80
CA GLN A 341 -12.84 -11.63 -6.57
C GLN A 341 -13.75 -11.63 -7.80
N LEU A 342 -13.18 -11.49 -8.99
CA LEU A 342 -13.92 -11.55 -10.26
C LEU A 342 -14.49 -12.95 -10.53
N ALA A 343 -13.80 -14.01 -10.12
CA ALA A 343 -14.24 -15.40 -10.30
C ALA A 343 -15.45 -15.79 -9.42
N LEU A 344 -15.83 -14.95 -8.45
CA LEU A 344 -17.05 -15.15 -7.65
C LEU A 344 -18.31 -14.97 -8.51
N ASP A 345 -18.25 -14.15 -9.56
CA ASP A 345 -19.28 -14.11 -10.58
C ASP A 345 -18.98 -15.17 -11.65
N THR A 346 -19.79 -16.23 -11.65
CA THR A 346 -19.64 -17.36 -12.59
C THR A 346 -20.36 -17.15 -13.92
N THR A 347 -21.01 -16.00 -14.11
CA THR A 347 -21.75 -15.66 -15.33
C THR A 347 -20.87 -14.96 -16.36
N ALA A 348 -19.89 -14.17 -15.89
CA ALA A 348 -18.93 -13.45 -16.72
C ALA A 348 -17.53 -14.10 -16.67
N LEU A 349 -16.72 -13.88 -17.71
CA LEU A 349 -15.32 -14.33 -17.78
C LEU A 349 -14.32 -13.23 -17.39
N ASP A 350 -14.73 -12.28 -16.55
CA ASP A 350 -13.89 -11.13 -16.18
C ASP A 350 -12.55 -11.56 -15.55
N HIS A 351 -12.54 -12.65 -14.78
CA HIS A 351 -11.33 -13.20 -14.16
C HIS A 351 -10.32 -13.77 -15.17
N VAL A 352 -10.79 -14.30 -16.31
CA VAL A 352 -9.97 -14.81 -17.43
C VAL A 352 -9.46 -13.65 -18.29
N SER A 353 -10.22 -12.56 -18.33
CA SER A 353 -9.88 -11.38 -19.13
C SER A 353 -8.68 -10.61 -18.58
N LEU A 354 -8.52 -10.52 -17.26
CA LEU A 354 -7.49 -9.68 -16.63
C LEU A 354 -6.07 -10.20 -16.91
N GLN A 355 -5.25 -9.45 -17.65
CA GLN A 355 -3.85 -9.74 -17.97
C GLN A 355 -2.89 -8.85 -17.17
N LEU A 356 -1.74 -9.41 -16.79
CA LEU A 356 -0.59 -8.67 -16.28
C LEU A 356 0.57 -8.79 -17.28
N TYR A 357 0.99 -7.67 -17.86
CA TYR A 357 2.24 -7.56 -18.60
C TYR A 357 3.32 -7.04 -17.68
N ALA A 358 4.34 -7.85 -17.42
CA ALA A 358 5.48 -7.50 -16.57
C ALA A 358 6.66 -8.41 -16.93
N ARG A 359 7.89 -7.93 -16.68
CA ARG A 359 9.09 -8.71 -16.99
C ARG A 359 9.37 -9.74 -15.91
N ALA A 360 9.82 -10.93 -16.31
CA ALA A 360 10.18 -11.97 -15.35
C ALA A 360 11.40 -11.60 -14.50
N GLU A 361 12.30 -10.78 -15.06
CA GLU A 361 13.51 -10.30 -14.38
C GLU A 361 13.24 -9.38 -13.18
N HIS A 362 12.06 -8.75 -13.14
CA HIS A 362 11.63 -7.94 -11.99
C HIS A 362 11.21 -8.79 -10.79
N GLY A 363 11.17 -10.11 -10.95
CA GLY A 363 10.81 -11.04 -9.89
C GLY A 363 9.30 -11.11 -9.67
N SER A 364 8.91 -11.29 -8.42
CA SER A 364 7.56 -11.65 -8.00
C SER A 364 6.93 -10.63 -7.04
N ASP A 365 7.59 -9.51 -6.79
CA ASP A 365 7.22 -8.53 -5.77
C ASP A 365 7.27 -7.09 -6.33
N THR A 366 6.48 -6.85 -7.36
CA THR A 366 6.44 -5.54 -8.02
C THR A 366 5.66 -4.55 -7.16
N ARG A 367 6.31 -3.41 -6.81
CA ARG A 367 5.73 -2.34 -5.96
C ARG A 367 5.53 -1.05 -6.75
N PRO A 368 4.40 -0.88 -7.45
CA PRO A 368 4.15 0.31 -8.26
C PRO A 368 3.90 1.55 -7.38
N VAL A 369 3.38 1.34 -6.17
CA VAL A 369 3.14 2.39 -5.17
C VAL A 369 4.20 2.29 -4.07
N ALA A 370 4.79 3.43 -3.70
CA ALA A 370 5.73 3.52 -2.59
C ALA A 370 5.00 3.98 -1.33
N LEU A 371 4.83 3.08 -0.36
CA LEU A 371 4.31 3.41 0.96
C LEU A 371 5.45 3.64 1.94
N ARG A 372 5.30 4.65 2.79
CA ARG A 372 6.28 5.05 3.79
C ARG A 372 6.03 4.30 5.11
N PRO A 373 6.85 3.29 5.47
CA PRO A 373 6.57 2.42 6.60
C PRO A 373 7.04 2.99 7.95
N TYR A 374 7.97 3.95 7.94
CA TYR A 374 8.48 4.62 9.14
C TYR A 374 7.90 6.03 9.25
N ARG A 375 7.63 6.48 10.49
CA ARG A 375 6.92 7.75 10.74
C ARG A 375 7.83 8.86 11.25
N GLY A 376 9.15 8.62 11.24
CA GLY A 376 10.13 9.57 11.73
C GLY A 376 9.89 9.92 13.21
N LEU A 377 9.66 11.19 13.51
CA LEU A 377 9.40 11.64 14.89
C LEU A 377 7.91 11.59 15.29
N LEU A 378 7.03 11.23 14.36
CA LEU A 378 5.60 11.13 14.64
C LEU A 378 5.25 9.79 15.29
N PRO A 379 4.29 9.75 16.24
CA PRO A 379 3.80 8.48 16.76
C PRO A 379 3.01 7.74 15.68
N PHE A 380 3.06 6.41 15.72
CA PHE A 380 2.15 5.58 14.93
C PHE A 380 0.71 5.81 15.39
N ARG A 381 -0.20 5.96 14.44
CA ARG A 381 -1.65 6.04 14.68
C ARG A 381 -2.34 4.75 14.23
N GLN A 382 -3.65 4.68 14.45
CA GLN A 382 -4.48 3.57 14.01
C GLN A 382 -4.26 3.24 12.52
N GLU A 383 -4.15 4.28 11.72
CA GLU A 383 -3.96 4.22 10.28
C GLU A 383 -2.59 3.64 9.87
N ASP A 384 -1.59 3.77 10.75
CA ASP A 384 -0.23 3.23 10.56
C ASP A 384 -0.05 1.83 11.17
N ARG A 385 -1.10 1.24 11.76
CA ARG A 385 -1.01 0.00 12.55
C ARG A 385 -0.38 -1.17 11.79
N ARG A 386 -0.57 -1.26 10.48
CA ARG A 386 0.06 -2.27 9.61
C ARG A 386 1.60 -2.23 9.62
N PHE A 387 2.17 -1.15 10.13
CA PHE A 387 3.60 -0.92 10.32
C PHE A 387 4.01 -0.87 11.81
N PHE A 388 3.11 -1.18 12.74
CA PHE A 388 3.39 -1.18 14.18
C PHE A 388 3.76 -2.59 14.65
N PHE A 389 5.06 -2.82 14.90
CA PHE A 389 5.62 -4.12 15.26
C PHE A 389 6.41 -4.09 16.59
N GLY A 390 6.63 -5.26 17.18
CA GLY A 390 7.48 -5.45 18.36
C GLY A 390 6.79 -5.18 19.70
N ARG A 391 5.49 -4.82 19.68
CA ARG A 391 4.70 -4.49 20.87
C ARG A 391 3.49 -5.41 21.08
N GLU A 392 3.46 -6.56 20.41
CA GLU A 392 2.31 -7.47 20.36
C GLU A 392 1.94 -8.01 21.76
N ALA A 393 2.92 -8.27 22.63
CA ALA A 393 2.66 -8.72 24.00
C ALA A 393 2.03 -7.60 24.86
N LEU A 394 2.64 -6.41 24.85
CA LEU A 394 2.13 -5.23 25.57
C LEU A 394 0.76 -4.78 25.06
N GLN A 395 0.53 -4.87 23.75
CA GLN A 395 -0.77 -4.56 23.16
C GLN A 395 -1.86 -5.52 23.66
N ARG A 396 -1.59 -6.83 23.68
CA ARG A 396 -2.53 -7.82 24.24
C ARG A 396 -2.81 -7.58 25.72
N GLU A 397 -1.78 -7.32 26.51
CA GLU A 397 -1.95 -7.00 27.93
C GLU A 397 -2.80 -5.73 28.12
N LEU A 398 -2.51 -4.68 27.35
CA LEU A 398 -3.26 -3.43 27.44
C LEU A 398 -4.74 -3.60 27.05
N LEU A 399 -5.02 -4.36 25.99
CA LEU A 399 -6.38 -4.72 25.60
C LEU A 399 -7.09 -5.50 26.71
N GLN A 400 -6.42 -6.49 27.30
CA GLN A 400 -6.97 -7.26 28.41
C GLN A 400 -7.32 -6.33 29.59
N ARG A 401 -6.43 -5.41 29.96
CA ARG A 401 -6.69 -4.45 31.04
C ARG A 401 -7.86 -3.52 30.76
N VAL A 402 -8.04 -3.08 29.51
CA VAL A 402 -9.19 -2.26 29.10
C VAL A 402 -10.51 -3.05 29.24
N HIS A 403 -10.51 -4.33 28.88
CA HIS A 403 -11.69 -5.19 29.06
C HIS A 403 -11.97 -5.47 30.55
N GLU A 404 -10.96 -5.83 31.33
CA GLU A 404 -11.09 -6.04 32.78
C GLU A 404 -11.57 -4.78 33.50
N ALA A 405 -11.13 -3.61 33.06
CA ALA A 405 -11.62 -2.34 33.57
C ALA A 405 -13.10 -2.13 33.26
N MET A 406 -13.56 -2.53 32.08
CA MET A 406 -14.99 -2.45 31.72
C MET A 406 -15.86 -3.47 32.47
N GLU A 407 -15.26 -4.56 32.94
CA GLU A 407 -15.90 -5.58 33.78
C GLU A 407 -15.83 -5.24 35.28
N ASP A 408 -15.37 -4.04 35.64
CA ASP A 408 -15.15 -3.58 37.03
C ASP A 408 -14.19 -4.47 37.84
N ARG A 409 -13.43 -5.34 37.17
CA ARG A 409 -12.38 -6.18 37.76
C ARG A 409 -11.07 -5.42 37.99
N ARG A 410 -10.97 -4.22 37.43
CA ARG A 410 -9.83 -3.31 37.52
C ARG A 410 -10.36 -1.87 37.46
N PRO A 411 -9.64 -0.88 38.03
CA PRO A 411 -10.06 0.51 37.89
C PRO A 411 -10.14 0.96 36.43
N ARG A 412 -11.12 1.82 36.10
CA ARG A 412 -11.30 2.36 34.75
C ARG A 412 -10.39 3.53 34.40
N PHE A 413 -9.68 4.08 35.38
CA PHE A 413 -8.62 5.05 35.14
C PHE A 413 -7.28 4.32 35.00
N GLN A 414 -6.83 4.11 33.77
CA GLN A 414 -5.62 3.39 33.43
C GLN A 414 -4.51 4.35 32.96
N VAL A 415 -3.26 4.01 33.26
CA VAL A 415 -2.09 4.85 32.95
C VAL A 415 -1.00 4.03 32.29
N LEU A 416 -0.54 4.44 31.11
CA LEU A 416 0.67 3.94 30.46
C LEU A 416 1.85 4.81 30.89
N ALA A 417 2.69 4.29 31.78
CA ALA A 417 3.85 5.01 32.29
C ALA A 417 5.15 4.55 31.60
N GLY A 418 6.06 5.46 31.28
CA GLY A 418 7.33 5.09 30.66
C GLY A 418 8.19 6.31 30.32
N VAL A 419 9.48 6.10 30.05
CA VAL A 419 10.40 7.18 29.66
C VAL A 419 9.99 7.85 28.34
N SER A 420 10.46 9.06 28.08
CA SER A 420 10.23 9.72 26.79
C SER A 420 10.73 8.86 25.64
N GLY A 421 9.98 8.80 24.54
CA GLY A 421 10.36 8.00 23.39
C GLY A 421 10.16 6.49 23.53
N SER A 422 9.71 5.94 24.66
CA SER A 422 9.48 4.48 24.79
C SER A 422 8.34 3.93 23.92
N GLY A 423 7.59 4.77 23.22
CA GLY A 423 6.50 4.36 22.32
C GLY A 423 5.12 4.30 22.96
N LYS A 424 4.90 4.95 24.12
CA LYS A 424 3.59 5.03 24.81
C LYS A 424 2.47 5.52 23.89
N SER A 425 2.67 6.66 23.23
CA SER A 425 1.68 7.25 22.33
C SER A 425 1.39 6.33 21.15
N SER A 426 2.41 5.74 20.52
CA SER A 426 2.22 4.76 19.45
C SER A 426 1.41 3.53 19.92
N LEU A 427 1.71 3.00 21.11
CA LEU A 427 0.96 1.86 21.67
C LEU A 427 -0.52 2.21 21.92
N ALA A 428 -0.79 3.39 22.48
CA ALA A 428 -2.15 3.84 22.75
C ALA A 428 -2.95 4.15 21.46
N LEU A 429 -2.30 4.81 20.48
CA LEU A 429 -2.95 5.33 19.28
C LEU A 429 -3.04 4.31 18.14
N ALA A 430 -2.07 3.41 17.99
CA ALA A 430 -2.07 2.39 16.93
C ALA A 430 -2.54 1.01 17.43
N GLY A 431 -2.19 0.66 18.67
CA GLY A 431 -2.41 -0.69 19.21
C GLY A 431 -3.85 -1.01 19.59
N LEU A 432 -4.62 -0.03 20.06
CA LEU A 432 -5.97 -0.24 20.61
C LEU A 432 -7.14 0.12 19.69
N PRO A 433 -7.14 1.28 18.99
CA PRO A 433 -8.40 1.82 18.48
C PRO A 433 -9.10 0.94 17.45
N GLN A 434 -8.37 0.24 16.58
CA GLN A 434 -8.98 -0.63 15.57
C GLN A 434 -9.74 -1.80 16.21
N GLU A 435 -9.10 -2.53 17.13
CA GLU A 435 -9.68 -3.72 17.76
C GLU A 435 -10.90 -3.36 18.60
N LEU A 436 -10.83 -2.25 19.35
CA LEU A 436 -11.94 -1.80 20.18
C LEU A 436 -13.12 -1.29 19.34
N ARG A 437 -12.87 -0.53 18.25
CA ARG A 437 -13.96 -0.12 17.34
C ARG A 437 -14.61 -1.30 16.65
N ALA A 438 -13.84 -2.32 16.25
CA ALA A 438 -14.39 -3.56 15.71
C ALA A 438 -15.27 -4.30 16.74
N ALA A 439 -14.94 -4.20 18.02
CA ALA A 439 -15.77 -4.69 19.13
C ALA A 439 -16.90 -3.72 19.56
N GLY A 440 -17.19 -2.68 18.77
CA GLY A 440 -18.29 -1.74 18.99
C GLY A 440 -18.03 -0.65 20.04
N TRP A 441 -16.77 -0.40 20.41
CA TRP A 441 -16.42 0.69 21.32
C TRP A 441 -16.30 2.03 20.59
N GLU A 442 -16.68 3.11 21.28
CA GLU A 442 -16.37 4.48 20.87
C GLU A 442 -14.97 4.86 21.40
N VAL A 443 -14.05 5.23 20.51
CA VAL A 443 -12.68 5.59 20.88
C VAL A 443 -12.41 7.05 20.54
N ARG A 444 -12.02 7.84 21.53
CA ARG A 444 -11.74 9.28 21.38
C ARG A 444 -10.38 9.66 21.97
N LEU A 445 -9.73 10.62 21.32
CA LEU A 445 -8.48 11.21 21.76
C LEU A 445 -8.73 12.59 22.37
N LEU A 446 -8.27 12.80 23.59
CA LEU A 446 -8.25 14.08 24.28
C LEU A 446 -6.81 14.54 24.43
N ARG A 447 -6.53 15.78 24.01
CA ARG A 447 -5.27 16.47 24.28
C ARG A 447 -5.51 17.55 25.32
N PRO A 448 -4.90 17.50 26.52
CA PRO A 448 -5.16 18.48 27.55
C PRO A 448 -4.97 19.93 27.08
N GLY A 449 -3.94 20.20 26.27
CA GLY A 449 -3.68 21.54 25.75
C GLY A 449 -4.55 22.01 24.57
N GLN A 450 -5.44 21.17 24.02
CA GLN A 450 -6.17 21.49 22.79
C GLN A 450 -7.56 20.82 22.76
N GLY A 451 -8.63 21.62 22.71
CA GLY A 451 -9.99 21.11 22.46
C GLY A 451 -10.58 20.17 23.54
N HIS A 452 -9.95 20.05 24.71
CA HIS A 452 -10.34 19.07 25.74
C HIS A 452 -11.80 19.20 26.21
N ALA A 453 -12.32 20.43 26.33
CA ALA A 453 -13.70 20.67 26.77
C ALA A 453 -14.73 20.10 25.78
N GLU A 454 -14.50 20.29 24.48
CA GLU A 454 -15.36 19.74 23.42
C GLU A 454 -15.31 18.21 23.43
N THR A 455 -14.13 17.61 23.54
CA THR A 455 -13.99 16.15 23.61
C THR A 455 -14.72 15.57 24.82
N LEU A 456 -14.63 16.20 26.00
CA LEU A 456 -15.36 15.76 27.19
C LEU A 456 -16.88 15.87 27.01
N GLN A 457 -17.36 16.95 26.39
CA GLN A 457 -18.78 17.11 26.08
C GLN A 457 -19.25 15.99 25.14
N GLN A 458 -18.50 15.69 24.08
CA GLN A 458 -18.81 14.59 23.18
C GLN A 458 -18.90 13.26 23.96
N VAL A 459 -17.95 12.97 24.87
CA VAL A 459 -17.96 11.74 25.70
C VAL A 459 -19.23 11.64 26.54
N ARG A 460 -19.69 12.76 27.10
CA ARG A 460 -20.92 12.82 27.91
C ARG A 460 -22.20 12.64 27.08
N GLN A 461 -22.16 12.95 25.78
CA GLN A 461 -23.30 12.81 24.85
C GLN A 461 -23.49 11.39 24.31
N VAL A 462 -22.47 10.53 24.40
CA VAL A 462 -22.60 9.14 23.97
C VAL A 462 -23.55 8.40 24.93
N PRO A 463 -24.47 7.55 24.42
CA PRO A 463 -25.41 6.83 25.27
C PRO A 463 -24.70 6.02 26.37
N PRO A 464 -25.19 6.03 27.63
CA PRO A 464 -24.49 5.45 28.78
C PRO A 464 -24.12 3.96 28.63
N GLU A 465 -24.92 3.20 27.88
CA GLU A 465 -24.74 1.77 27.61
C GLU A 465 -23.60 1.46 26.64
N ARG A 466 -23.16 2.45 25.83
CA ARG A 466 -22.07 2.30 24.88
C ARG A 466 -20.72 2.32 25.60
N ARG A 467 -19.87 1.34 25.27
CA ARG A 467 -18.50 1.26 25.81
C ARG A 467 -17.64 2.33 25.16
N GLN A 468 -16.90 3.08 25.96
CA GLN A 468 -16.05 4.16 25.50
C GLN A 468 -14.62 4.01 26.03
N LEU A 469 -13.65 4.31 25.18
CA LEU A 469 -12.26 4.53 25.55
C LEU A 469 -11.90 6.00 25.29
N LEU A 470 -11.55 6.72 26.35
CA LEU A 470 -10.99 8.06 26.29
C LEU A 470 -9.47 7.99 26.44
N LEU A 471 -8.76 8.12 25.32
CA LEU A 471 -7.31 8.24 25.28
C LEU A 471 -6.91 9.67 25.65
N VAL A 472 -6.05 9.85 26.66
CA VAL A 472 -5.49 11.15 27.03
C VAL A 472 -3.99 11.12 26.74
N ASP A 473 -3.58 11.75 25.63
CA ASP A 473 -2.20 11.67 25.12
C ASP A 473 -1.69 13.00 24.54
N PRO A 474 -0.55 13.55 25.02
CA PRO A 474 0.14 13.15 26.25
C PRO A 474 -0.58 13.69 27.50
N PHE A 475 -0.60 12.92 28.59
CA PHE A 475 -1.22 13.36 29.87
C PHE A 475 -0.42 14.46 30.54
N GLU A 476 0.91 14.47 30.37
CA GLU A 476 1.77 15.53 30.92
C GLU A 476 1.45 16.94 30.42
N ASP A 477 0.71 17.07 29.30
CA ASP A 477 0.20 18.37 28.83
C ASP A 477 -0.73 19.05 29.85
N LEU A 478 -1.32 18.31 30.80
CA LEU A 478 -1.97 18.88 31.98
C LEU A 478 -1.05 19.85 32.73
N PHE A 479 0.23 19.50 32.85
CA PHE A 479 1.20 20.23 33.64
C PHE A 479 1.95 21.31 32.87
N THR A 480 2.02 21.18 31.54
CA THR A 480 2.82 22.05 30.67
C THR A 480 1.98 23.02 29.84
N ALA A 481 0.72 22.67 29.55
CA ALA A 481 -0.16 23.48 28.69
C ALA A 481 -1.28 24.19 29.45
N LEU A 482 -1.69 23.66 30.62
CA LEU A 482 -2.80 24.23 31.40
C LEU A 482 -2.34 24.96 32.65
N GLU A 483 -3.04 26.07 32.93
CA GLU A 483 -2.96 26.80 34.20
C GLU A 483 -3.48 25.93 35.36
N PRO A 484 -3.04 26.18 36.61
CA PRO A 484 -3.32 25.30 37.76
C PRO A 484 -4.80 24.97 38.01
N ASP A 485 -5.71 25.93 37.83
CA ASP A 485 -7.13 25.70 38.05
C ASP A 485 -7.75 24.83 36.95
N ALA A 486 -7.47 25.15 35.68
CA ALA A 486 -7.92 24.35 34.54
C ALA A 486 -7.37 22.92 34.60
N ARG A 487 -6.11 22.75 35.04
CA ARG A 487 -5.49 21.45 35.28
C ARG A 487 -6.25 20.63 36.32
N ARG A 488 -6.58 21.24 37.47
CA ARG A 488 -7.35 20.58 38.53
C ARG A 488 -8.73 20.16 38.05
N VAL A 489 -9.45 21.06 37.35
CA VAL A 489 -10.77 20.78 36.78
C VAL A 489 -10.70 19.59 35.82
N LEU A 490 -9.77 19.59 34.86
CA LEU A 490 -9.66 18.51 33.89
C LEU A 490 -9.27 17.18 34.55
N ALA A 491 -8.35 17.18 35.53
CA ALA A 491 -7.98 15.96 36.25
C ALA A 491 -9.17 15.37 37.02
N THR A 492 -9.95 16.21 37.70
CA THR A 492 -11.18 15.82 38.41
C THR A 492 -12.26 15.32 37.46
N ASP A 493 -12.43 15.96 36.29
CA ASP A 493 -13.38 15.50 35.26
C ASP A 493 -13.02 14.12 34.73
N LEU A 494 -11.74 13.88 34.40
CA LEU A 494 -11.26 12.59 33.93
C LEU A 494 -11.42 11.49 34.99
N TRP A 495 -11.11 11.81 36.26
CA TRP A 495 -11.32 10.89 37.37
C TRP A 495 -12.81 10.56 37.54
N SER A 496 -13.67 11.58 37.57
CA SER A 496 -15.11 11.43 37.73
C SER A 496 -15.72 10.57 36.61
N LEU A 497 -15.32 10.81 35.35
CA LEU A 497 -15.75 9.99 34.21
C LEU A 497 -15.37 8.52 34.37
N SER A 498 -14.18 8.22 34.90
CA SER A 498 -13.76 6.83 35.14
C SER A 498 -14.51 6.17 36.32
N ARG A 499 -15.13 6.96 37.20
CA ARG A 499 -15.85 6.49 38.40
C ARG A 499 -17.36 6.39 38.20
N ASP A 500 -17.90 7.03 37.16
CA ASP A 500 -19.32 7.03 36.81
C ASP A 500 -19.83 5.61 36.49
N THR A 501 -20.62 5.01 37.38
CA THR A 501 -21.16 3.65 37.19
C THR A 501 -22.31 3.59 36.20
N GLU A 502 -22.94 4.72 35.87
CA GLU A 502 -24.01 4.79 34.88
C GLU A 502 -23.42 4.76 33.46
N ARG A 503 -22.21 5.28 33.28
CA ARG A 503 -21.51 5.32 31.99
C ARG A 503 -20.39 4.30 31.91
N ARG A 504 -20.22 3.72 30.72
CA ARG A 504 -19.17 2.74 30.43
C ARG A 504 -17.92 3.38 29.84
N VAL A 505 -17.20 4.18 30.63
CA VAL A 505 -15.99 4.92 30.17
C VAL A 505 -14.73 4.38 30.83
N VAL A 506 -13.77 3.97 30.01
CA VAL A 506 -12.37 3.72 30.42
C VAL A 506 -11.53 4.92 29.99
N VAL A 507 -10.77 5.49 30.92
CA VAL A 507 -9.81 6.57 30.67
C VAL A 507 -8.43 5.96 30.61
N LEU A 508 -7.70 6.14 29.51
CA LEU A 508 -6.33 5.66 29.35
C LEU A 508 -5.39 6.85 29.09
N ALA A 509 -4.55 7.16 30.07
CA ALA A 509 -3.60 8.27 30.01
C ALA A 509 -2.20 7.78 29.68
N THR A 510 -1.49 8.43 28.75
CA THR A 510 -0.05 8.21 28.55
C THR A 510 0.73 9.20 29.40
N LEU A 511 1.65 8.72 30.23
CA LEU A 511 2.37 9.55 31.19
C LEU A 511 3.87 9.27 31.15
N GLN A 512 4.67 10.31 31.06
CA GLN A 512 6.10 10.20 31.26
C GLN A 512 6.44 9.99 32.75
N VAL A 513 7.37 9.08 33.05
CA VAL A 513 7.74 8.73 34.45
C VAL A 513 8.21 9.93 35.27
N ASP A 514 8.83 10.93 34.65
CA ASP A 514 9.30 12.15 35.30
C ASP A 514 8.15 13.03 35.83
N PHE A 515 6.92 12.82 35.34
CA PHE A 515 5.72 13.54 35.78
C PHE A 515 4.94 12.80 36.88
N LEU A 516 5.31 11.56 37.24
CA LEU A 516 4.62 10.78 38.28
C LEU A 516 4.59 11.53 39.63
N GLY A 517 5.70 12.17 40.01
CA GLY A 517 5.76 12.97 41.25
C GLY A 517 4.86 14.21 41.21
N ARG A 518 4.70 14.84 40.03
CA ARG A 518 3.86 16.03 39.85
C ARG A 518 2.37 15.72 39.95
N CYS A 519 1.97 14.46 39.78
CA CYS A 519 0.59 14.04 40.06
C CYS A 519 0.18 14.26 41.52
N GLY A 520 1.14 14.42 42.45
CA GLY A 520 0.84 14.77 43.84
C GLY A 520 0.25 16.17 44.03
N ASP A 521 0.38 17.06 43.05
CA ASP A 521 -0.23 18.39 43.10
C ASP A 521 -1.75 18.35 42.87
N LEU A 522 -2.30 17.19 42.51
CA LEU A 522 -3.67 17.02 42.06
C LEU A 522 -4.47 16.13 43.02
N VAL A 523 -5.44 16.74 43.68
CA VAL A 523 -6.53 16.06 44.39
C VAL A 523 -7.71 15.98 43.43
N VAL A 524 -8.19 14.77 43.14
CA VAL A 524 -9.13 14.50 42.04
C VAL A 524 -10.57 14.21 42.49
N ASP A 525 -10.82 14.15 43.79
CA ASP A 525 -12.18 14.08 44.35
C ASP A 525 -12.29 14.73 45.74
N ALA A 526 -13.52 14.88 46.22
CA ALA A 526 -13.82 15.44 47.54
C ALA A 526 -13.33 14.56 48.71
N GLY A 527 -13.05 13.27 48.44
CA GLY A 527 -12.48 12.34 49.42
C GLY A 527 -10.99 12.56 49.68
N GLY A 528 -10.35 13.46 48.94
CA GLY A 528 -8.92 13.76 49.09
C GLY A 528 -8.03 12.79 48.31
N THR A 529 -8.57 12.03 47.34
CA THR A 529 -7.76 11.13 46.51
C THR A 529 -6.73 11.93 45.74
N ARG A 530 -5.45 11.65 46.00
CA ARG A 530 -4.33 12.26 45.28
C ARG A 530 -3.98 11.43 44.06
N LEU A 531 -3.71 12.09 42.94
CA LEU A 531 -3.44 11.40 41.69
C LEU A 531 -2.09 10.67 41.70
N ASP A 532 -1.11 11.10 42.50
CA ASP A 532 0.14 10.33 42.73
C ASP A 532 -0.16 8.90 43.23
N ALA A 533 -0.97 8.76 44.28
CA ALA A 533 -1.35 7.46 44.82
C ALA A 533 -2.05 6.55 43.77
N VAL A 534 -2.82 7.15 42.86
CA VAL A 534 -3.44 6.45 41.74
C VAL A 534 -2.40 5.99 40.73
N VAL A 535 -1.54 6.88 40.23
CA VAL A 535 -0.56 6.55 39.19
C VAL A 535 0.57 5.64 39.68
N TYR A 536 0.82 5.56 41.00
CA TYR A 536 1.78 4.61 41.58
C TYR A 536 1.20 3.21 41.78
N SER A 537 -0.13 3.05 41.78
CA SER A 537 -0.78 1.76 41.97
C SER A 537 -0.71 0.88 40.72
N ASP A 538 -0.27 -0.38 40.90
CA ASP A 538 -0.20 -1.38 39.82
C ASP A 538 -1.59 -1.75 39.27
N ALA A 539 -2.66 -1.47 40.01
CA ALA A 539 -4.02 -1.63 39.53
C ALA A 539 -4.32 -0.66 38.37
N HIS A 540 -3.81 0.57 38.45
CA HIS A 540 -4.03 1.63 37.47
C HIS A 540 -2.92 1.69 36.42
N ARG A 541 -1.67 1.41 36.79
CA ARG A 541 -0.49 1.64 35.95
C ARG A 541 -0.03 0.38 35.22
N LEU A 542 0.32 0.56 33.95
CA LEU A 542 1.11 -0.36 33.14
C LEU A 542 2.39 0.35 32.69
N PHE A 543 3.54 -0.27 32.94
CA PHE A 543 4.83 0.28 32.49
C PHE A 543 5.14 -0.13 31.05
N VAL A 544 5.51 0.86 30.23
CA VAL A 544 6.01 0.66 28.87
C VAL A 544 7.54 0.76 28.92
N SER A 545 8.18 -0.41 29.00
CA SER A 545 9.64 -0.56 28.88
C SER A 545 10.12 -0.18 27.48
N GLU A 546 11.40 0.15 27.34
CA GLU A 546 12.01 0.34 26.01
C GLU A 546 11.99 -0.95 25.19
N LEU A 547 11.91 -0.83 23.86
CA LEU A 547 12.02 -1.99 22.96
C LEU A 547 13.47 -2.49 22.96
N GLN A 548 13.64 -3.80 23.11
CA GLN A 548 14.96 -4.44 23.12
C GLN A 548 14.92 -5.79 22.38
N GLY A 549 16.11 -6.30 22.02
CA GLY A 549 16.28 -7.63 21.44
C GLY A 549 15.43 -7.85 20.18
N GLU A 550 14.78 -9.02 20.11
CA GLU A 550 13.94 -9.42 18.97
C GLU A 550 12.73 -8.51 18.75
N ALA A 551 12.18 -7.92 19.81
CA ALA A 551 11.07 -6.97 19.67
C ALA A 551 11.51 -5.68 18.96
N LEU A 552 12.71 -5.19 19.27
CA LEU A 552 13.30 -4.05 18.56
C LEU A 552 13.64 -4.41 17.11
N ARG A 553 14.23 -5.58 16.88
CA ARG A 553 14.49 -6.09 15.53
C ARG A 553 13.21 -6.17 14.70
N ALA A 554 12.13 -6.71 15.26
CA ALA A 554 10.83 -6.78 14.60
C ALA A 554 10.27 -5.38 14.26
N ALA A 555 10.46 -4.39 15.15
CA ALA A 555 10.07 -3.00 14.90
C ALA A 555 10.90 -2.32 13.79
N ILE A 556 12.10 -2.82 13.49
CA ILE A 556 12.95 -2.37 12.37
C ILE A 556 12.57 -3.13 11.08
N GLU A 557 12.57 -4.46 11.11
CA GLU A 557 12.45 -5.29 9.90
C GLU A 557 11.01 -5.45 9.41
N GLY A 558 10.04 -5.53 10.33
CA GLY A 558 8.63 -5.77 10.04
C GLY A 558 8.02 -4.73 9.09
N PRO A 559 8.16 -3.41 9.38
CA PRO A 559 7.64 -2.36 8.52
C PRO A 559 8.24 -2.38 7.11
N ALA A 560 9.56 -2.54 6.98
CA ALA A 560 10.24 -2.66 5.68
C ALA A 560 9.72 -3.86 4.89
N ARG A 561 9.68 -5.04 5.51
CA ARG A 561 9.21 -6.27 4.86
C ARG A 561 7.79 -6.14 4.35
N LYS A 562 6.92 -5.43 5.09
CA LYS A 562 5.53 -5.19 4.68
C LYS A 562 5.38 -4.40 3.39
N VAL A 563 6.37 -3.59 3.01
CA VAL A 563 6.36 -2.81 1.78
C VAL A 563 7.36 -3.31 0.74
N GLY A 564 7.81 -4.57 0.87
CA GLY A 564 8.75 -5.18 -0.07
C GLY A 564 10.19 -4.67 0.04
N LEU A 565 10.56 -4.04 1.17
CA LEU A 565 11.91 -3.53 1.40
C LEU A 565 12.75 -4.52 2.21
N GLY A 566 14.04 -4.55 1.90
CA GLY A 566 15.07 -5.29 2.62
C GLY A 566 16.18 -4.37 3.13
N PHE A 567 17.06 -4.95 3.93
CA PHE A 567 18.27 -4.30 4.43
C PHE A 567 19.49 -5.02 3.85
N GLU A 568 20.56 -4.28 3.59
CA GLU A 568 21.85 -4.91 3.30
C GLU A 568 22.30 -5.80 4.47
N PRO A 569 23.02 -6.91 4.20
CA PRO A 569 23.50 -7.82 5.24
C PRO A 569 24.22 -7.09 6.39
N GLY A 570 23.88 -7.44 7.63
CA GLY A 570 24.47 -6.87 8.86
C GLY A 570 24.04 -5.42 9.19
N MET A 571 23.21 -4.77 8.38
CA MET A 571 22.77 -3.40 8.63
C MET A 571 21.85 -3.28 9.84
N VAL A 572 20.94 -4.24 10.04
CA VAL A 572 20.06 -4.24 11.21
C VAL A 572 20.86 -4.42 12.50
N ASP A 573 21.88 -5.28 12.49
CA ASP A 573 22.75 -5.47 13.66
C ASP A 573 23.48 -4.18 14.03
N ARG A 574 23.94 -3.43 13.03
CA ARG A 574 24.55 -2.11 13.22
C ARG A 574 23.56 -1.09 13.80
N LEU A 575 22.33 -1.04 13.29
CA LEU A 575 21.26 -0.18 13.82
C LEU A 575 20.98 -0.50 15.31
N LEU A 576 20.91 -1.79 15.65
CA LEU A 576 20.69 -2.25 17.02
C LEU A 576 21.86 -1.86 17.95
N GLN A 577 23.09 -1.97 17.48
CA GLN A 577 24.29 -1.54 18.22
C GLN A 577 24.27 -0.04 18.52
N ASP A 578 23.98 0.79 17.51
CA ASP A 578 23.92 2.26 17.67
C ASP A 578 22.79 2.67 18.65
N VAL A 579 21.67 1.97 18.63
CA VAL A 579 20.52 2.21 19.53
C VAL A 579 20.84 1.87 20.98
N GLY A 580 21.54 0.75 21.23
CA GLY A 580 21.89 0.29 22.57
C GLY A 580 22.82 1.23 23.35
N GLN A 581 23.45 2.20 22.68
CA GLN A 581 24.35 3.18 23.29
C GLN A 581 23.65 4.51 23.66
N GLU A 582 22.38 4.72 23.26
CA GLU A 582 21.70 6.01 23.33
C GLU A 582 20.37 5.90 24.13
N PRO A 583 20.20 6.64 25.24
CA PRO A 583 18.94 6.71 25.98
C PRO A 583 17.81 7.35 25.15
N GLY A 584 16.58 6.82 25.19
CA GLY A 584 15.45 7.41 24.46
C GLY A 584 15.60 7.35 22.93
N SER A 585 16.25 6.32 22.42
CA SER A 585 16.73 6.16 21.04
C SER A 585 15.66 5.78 20.01
N LEU A 586 14.46 5.34 20.41
CA LEU A 586 13.43 4.90 19.46
C LEU A 586 12.94 5.99 18.50
N PRO A 587 12.66 7.24 18.93
CA PRO A 587 12.34 8.32 17.98
C PRO A 587 13.50 8.63 17.03
N LEU A 588 14.75 8.57 17.52
CA LEU A 588 15.93 8.78 16.69
C LEU A 588 16.09 7.66 15.66
N LEU A 589 15.86 6.41 16.07
CA LEU A 589 15.86 5.24 15.20
C LEU A 589 14.78 5.36 14.12
N GLN A 590 13.54 5.70 14.50
CA GLN A 590 12.46 5.92 13.55
C GLN A 590 12.80 7.03 12.55
N TYR A 591 13.41 8.12 13.03
CA TYR A 591 13.90 9.18 12.15
C TYR A 591 15.01 8.70 11.20
N ALA A 592 15.98 7.94 11.69
CA ALA A 592 17.05 7.40 10.85
C ALA A 592 16.50 6.42 9.79
N LEU A 593 15.58 5.53 10.16
CA LEU A 593 14.92 4.59 9.25
C LEU A 593 14.07 5.29 8.21
N ASP A 594 13.39 6.36 8.62
CA ASP A 594 12.62 7.22 7.73
C ASP A 594 13.50 7.90 6.68
N GLN A 595 14.64 8.46 7.09
CA GLN A 595 15.60 9.04 6.15
C GLN A 595 16.27 7.98 5.27
N LEU A 596 16.54 6.79 5.80
CA LEU A 596 17.04 5.66 5.01
C LEU A 596 16.05 5.20 3.96
N TRP A 597 14.75 5.25 4.26
CA TRP A 597 13.72 4.96 3.30
C TRP A 597 13.75 5.97 2.15
N GLU A 598 13.85 7.28 2.43
CA GLU A 598 13.95 8.31 1.38
C GLU A 598 15.21 8.12 0.51
N GLU A 599 16.35 7.82 1.12
CA GLU A 599 17.67 7.71 0.45
C GLU A 599 17.99 6.29 -0.05
N ARG A 600 16.98 5.39 -0.08
CA ARG A 600 17.16 3.97 -0.44
C ARG A 600 17.56 3.78 -1.91
N GLU A 601 18.19 2.63 -2.19
CA GLU A 601 18.53 2.21 -3.55
C GLU A 601 17.65 1.03 -3.94
N GLY A 602 16.63 1.29 -4.77
CA GLY A 602 15.65 0.26 -5.14
C GLY A 602 14.88 -0.27 -3.91
N PRO A 603 14.80 -1.59 -3.72
CA PRO A 603 14.16 -2.20 -2.57
C PRO A 603 15.08 -2.32 -1.34
N LEU A 604 16.32 -1.79 -1.38
CA LEU A 604 17.31 -1.99 -0.32
C LEU A 604 17.61 -0.69 0.45
N LEU A 605 17.52 -0.78 1.78
CA LEU A 605 18.14 0.17 2.69
C LEU A 605 19.63 -0.19 2.82
N THR A 606 20.52 0.77 2.56
CA THR A 606 21.95 0.51 2.37
C THR A 606 22.83 1.07 3.49
N HIS A 607 23.97 0.41 3.73
CA HIS A 607 25.05 0.89 4.60
C HIS A 607 25.61 2.23 4.11
N ARG A 608 25.64 2.45 2.78
CA ARG A 608 26.12 3.71 2.19
C ARG A 608 25.24 4.88 2.61
N ALA A 609 23.92 4.75 2.41
CA ALA A 609 22.95 5.75 2.84
C ALA A 609 23.05 5.95 4.36
N TYR A 610 23.16 4.87 5.14
CA TYR A 610 23.28 4.96 6.59
C TYR A 610 24.56 5.65 7.09
N ALA A 611 25.70 5.40 6.44
CA ALA A 611 26.96 6.06 6.76
C ALA A 611 26.93 7.54 6.38
N ALA A 612 26.36 7.88 5.22
CA ALA A 612 26.06 9.27 4.85
C ALA A 612 25.11 9.90 5.88
N LEU A 613 24.23 9.09 6.50
CA LEU A 613 23.37 9.49 7.59
C LEU A 613 24.07 9.63 8.96
N GLY A 614 25.34 9.24 9.10
CA GLY A 614 26.10 9.42 10.34
C GLY A 614 25.54 8.61 11.52
N GLY A 615 24.87 7.50 11.24
CA GLY A 615 24.24 6.66 12.25
C GLY A 615 22.91 7.22 12.78
N VAL A 616 22.37 6.59 13.83
CA VAL A 616 21.08 6.97 14.42
C VAL A 616 21.08 8.41 14.95
N ALA A 617 22.07 8.79 15.75
CA ALA A 617 22.17 10.15 16.30
C ALA A 617 22.55 11.19 15.22
N GLY A 618 23.34 10.79 14.22
CA GLY A 618 23.77 11.67 13.14
C GLY A 618 22.64 12.14 12.24
N ALA A 619 21.59 11.32 12.07
CA ALA A 619 20.41 11.64 11.27
C ALA A 619 19.78 12.98 11.67
N LEU A 620 19.41 13.10 12.95
CA LEU A 620 18.77 14.31 13.47
C LEU A 620 19.75 15.48 13.57
N LYS A 621 21.00 15.21 14.00
CA LYS A 621 22.05 16.23 14.12
C LYS A 621 22.29 16.96 12.79
N ARG A 622 22.31 16.25 11.66
CA ARG A 622 22.46 16.88 10.34
C ARG A 622 21.33 17.83 10.01
N VAL A 623 20.08 17.45 10.27
CA VAL A 623 18.94 18.32 9.98
C VAL A 623 18.91 19.52 10.90
N ALA A 624 19.17 19.34 12.19
CA ALA A 624 19.32 20.44 13.13
C ALA A 624 20.41 21.42 12.69
N ASN A 625 21.59 20.93 12.31
CA ASN A 625 22.70 21.76 11.83
C ASN A 625 22.36 22.47 10.51
N ARG A 626 21.69 21.79 9.57
CA ARG A 626 21.28 22.38 8.29
C ARG A 626 20.28 23.52 8.50
N LEU A 627 19.26 23.29 9.33
CA LEU A 627 18.28 24.31 9.69
C LEU A 627 18.95 25.49 10.41
N TYR A 628 19.81 25.22 11.39
CA TYR A 628 20.54 26.27 12.09
C TYR A 628 21.45 27.08 11.16
N ALA A 629 22.18 26.42 10.25
CA ALA A 629 23.04 27.09 9.28
C ALA A 629 22.25 27.90 8.24
N SER A 630 20.99 27.54 7.97
CA SER A 630 20.11 28.30 7.07
C SER A 630 19.56 29.59 7.69
N LEU A 631 19.65 29.75 9.01
CA LEU A 631 19.27 30.96 9.72
C LEU A 631 20.29 32.08 9.50
N SER A 632 19.83 33.33 9.42
CA SER A 632 20.70 34.50 9.41
C SER A 632 21.53 34.61 10.70
N PRO A 633 22.64 35.36 10.73
CA PRO A 633 23.44 35.51 11.95
C PRO A 633 22.65 36.06 13.15
N GLY A 634 21.63 36.89 12.92
CA GLY A 634 20.73 37.38 13.96
C GLY A 634 19.84 36.28 14.53
N GLU A 635 19.20 35.51 13.64
CA GLU A 635 18.34 34.38 13.99
C GLU A 635 19.14 33.25 14.65
N GLN A 636 20.38 32.99 14.25
CA GLN A 636 21.25 32.01 14.89
C GLN A 636 21.54 32.35 16.35
N ARG A 637 21.78 33.63 16.66
CA ARG A 637 21.95 34.09 18.06
C ARG A 637 20.66 33.90 18.86
N GLN A 638 19.52 34.23 18.24
CA GLN A 638 18.22 34.05 18.89
C GLN A 638 17.89 32.57 19.11
N ALA A 639 18.08 31.72 18.10
CA ALA A 639 17.89 30.28 18.20
C ALA A 639 18.80 29.68 19.28
N ARG A 640 20.07 30.11 19.39
CA ARG A 640 20.96 29.67 20.46
C ARG A 640 20.41 30.04 21.83
N ARG A 641 19.95 31.28 22.02
CA ARG A 641 19.33 31.73 23.28
C ARG A 641 18.11 30.88 23.61
N LEU A 642 17.21 30.71 22.65
CA LEU A 642 15.99 29.90 22.83
C LEU A 642 16.32 28.44 23.15
N LEU A 643 17.25 27.81 22.43
CA LEU A 643 17.66 26.43 22.68
C LEU A 643 18.25 26.24 24.08
N VAL A 644 18.97 27.24 24.62
CA VAL A 644 19.44 27.23 26.01
C VAL A 644 18.29 27.41 27.00
N GLU A 645 17.34 28.31 26.72
CA GLU A 645 16.12 28.48 27.53
C GLU A 645 15.21 27.24 27.51
N LEU A 646 15.31 26.41 26.47
CA LEU A 646 14.64 25.11 26.33
C LEU A 646 15.34 23.98 27.12
N VAL A 647 16.41 24.26 27.87
CA VAL A 647 17.09 23.28 28.74
C VAL A 647 16.94 23.74 30.19
N ASP A 648 16.08 23.05 30.95
CA ASP A 648 16.00 23.30 32.40
C ASP A 648 17.06 22.47 33.14
N PHE A 649 18.02 23.16 33.77
CA PHE A 649 18.97 22.57 34.71
C PHE A 649 18.37 22.63 36.12
N GLN A 650 17.41 21.75 36.42
CA GLN A 650 17.05 21.50 37.80
C GLN A 650 18.16 20.63 38.43
N GLN A 651 18.80 21.10 39.50
CA GLN A 651 19.71 20.26 40.30
C GLN A 651 18.89 19.18 41.03
N GLY A 652 18.70 18.04 40.37
CA GLY A 652 18.01 16.84 40.85
C GLY A 652 18.29 15.67 39.90
N PRO A 653 18.00 14.41 40.27
CA PRO A 653 18.46 13.22 39.55
C PRO A 653 17.85 12.99 38.15
N ALA A 654 17.00 13.90 37.65
CA ALA A 654 16.38 13.80 36.33
C ALA A 654 16.76 15.00 35.44
N PRO A 655 17.61 14.83 34.41
CA PRO A 655 17.89 15.90 33.46
C PRO A 655 16.80 16.02 32.39
N GLY A 656 16.39 17.26 32.08
CA GLY A 656 15.97 17.66 30.73
C GLY A 656 14.48 17.97 30.49
N MET A 657 13.95 19.06 31.03
CA MET A 657 12.71 19.65 30.49
C MET A 657 13.01 20.50 29.25
N ARG A 658 12.21 20.32 28.18
CA ARG A 658 11.94 21.35 27.17
C ARG A 658 10.77 22.21 27.64
N GLY A 659 11.05 23.37 28.24
CA GLY A 659 10.00 24.35 28.56
C GLY A 659 9.33 24.88 27.30
N ARG A 660 7.99 24.95 27.21
CA ARG A 660 7.34 25.66 26.10
C ARG A 660 7.50 27.18 26.30
N VAL A 661 8.19 27.84 25.39
CA VAL A 661 8.35 29.31 25.40
C VAL A 661 7.16 29.96 24.69
N ARG A 662 6.50 30.96 25.32
CA ARG A 662 5.38 31.69 24.69
C ARG A 662 5.86 32.34 23.39
N GLN A 663 5.05 32.28 22.31
CA GLN A 663 5.43 32.78 20.98
C GLN A 663 5.88 34.25 20.96
N ARG A 664 5.35 35.09 21.87
CA ARG A 664 5.77 36.48 22.07
C ARG A 664 7.20 36.65 22.61
N HIS A 665 7.78 35.62 23.23
CA HIS A 665 9.20 35.58 23.60
C HIS A 665 10.06 34.98 22.46
N LEU A 666 9.45 34.38 21.43
CA LEU A 666 10.10 33.87 20.22
C LEU A 666 10.25 34.93 19.12
N ARG A 667 9.69 36.13 19.28
CA ARG A 667 9.82 37.26 18.36
C ARG A 667 10.21 38.51 19.15
N PRO A 668 11.41 39.09 18.97
CA PRO A 668 11.68 40.42 19.48
C PRO A 668 10.92 41.42 18.61
N THR A 669 10.44 42.49 19.23
CA THR A 669 10.12 43.75 18.53
C THR A 669 11.31 44.26 17.75
#